data_AF-A0A7V4WAT6-F1
#
_entry.id   AF-A0A7V4WAT6-F1
#
_cell.length_a   1.000
_cell.length_b   1.000
_cell.length_c   1.000
_cell.angle_alpha   90.00
_cell.angle_beta   90.00
_cell.angle_gamma   90.00
#
_symmetry.space_group_name_H-M   'P 1'
#
loop_
_entity.id
_entity.type
_entity.pdbx_description
1 polymer ?
#
loop_
_entity_poly.entity_id
_entity_poly.type
_entity_poly.pdbx_seq_one_letter_code
_entity_poly.pdbx_strand_id
1 'polypeptide(L)'
;MIVKLSRILFWNQIAPYHRPLLGEKCYKLAQYKQIGLPVPPFFAIPNVEVAKIIEKGKISFVLEKEISKGVKLLEEETKCKFGDPKDPLVLVVRSGDPQSLYGSLLSIPSVGLNHETCQGLINKYGKFYEKEVLWLYLNLIVDFAIHVEGAEREKMGSLFKLMKEEEKSTSELGDLLSRALSSFPFPQNVYDQLNASIKAVASSWKLPRARYAAFSLGLDPDDVRNFPSVFVQQMKFTLLGEKSGFLSLLSHPQSGIYAPMTSGRRVMVGAAKNVFSLDFFKKVIEPELYRQIIEKLVHPVVREEKEPVSMEIAIEEGKPYLIQAGPAMLSPMEYVKAVNELEREGIINEAEAARKRKAVQQVKVSTYKINPNVNLKLLGKGQPGVSGAMVGRLATSLEAVLRFKKKGERVILFSDKPDEDVYRLVLSKKVEGVVLTFGAGKTSHLVSFAEAHAIPLAVSLHSAKIFPEKVELAENVLKVGEWLVIDGGKGEIFSVNKREKERALVKDEEVAALAQGINYVELLRSVRSRYQNYDYDDLVSLHGEKVKELNQKRGEISKEEVAEIEALIHGLHLLAYEKGKERYGENFRLKVDLDVAVADGNLNRIQGLEDKNFFIQKEDNERYSLITATEIYYDFDQYLTGGFSDTGSLVEAGKKQGLDINQFFSRRKLTIHTQEVFCYGITFPRKQLEAVVEFLIKFFQNG
;
A
#
# COMPACT_ATOMS: atom_id res chain seq x y z
N MET A 1 17.58 41.86 -11.22
CA MET A 1 16.38 42.50 -11.80
C MET A 1 15.16 42.00 -11.03
N ILE A 2 14.56 42.83 -10.18
CA ILE A 2 13.28 42.50 -9.55
C ILE A 2 12.21 42.76 -10.60
N VAL A 3 11.88 41.72 -11.39
CA VAL A 3 10.68 41.76 -12.24
C VAL A 3 9.51 42.01 -11.30
N LYS A 4 8.73 43.08 -11.54
CA LYS A 4 7.49 43.36 -10.82
C LYS A 4 6.50 42.25 -11.19
N LEU A 5 6.64 41.10 -10.52
CA LEU A 5 5.81 39.93 -10.74
C LEU A 5 4.35 40.33 -10.49
N SER A 6 3.50 40.05 -11.48
CA SER A 6 2.06 40.06 -11.27
C SER A 6 1.74 39.20 -10.03
N ARG A 7 0.82 39.67 -9.18
CA ARG A 7 0.48 38.95 -7.94
C ARG A 7 -0.34 37.68 -8.20
N ILE A 8 -0.83 37.53 -9.43
CA ILE A 8 -1.38 36.29 -9.96
C ILE A 8 -0.70 35.96 -11.29
N LEU A 9 -0.69 34.69 -11.68
CA LEU A 9 -0.18 34.22 -12.96
C LEU A 9 -1.26 33.41 -13.66
N PHE A 10 -1.71 33.85 -14.83
CA PHE A 10 -2.58 33.04 -15.69
C PHE A 10 -1.78 31.88 -16.29
N TRP A 11 -2.42 30.75 -16.58
CA TRP A 11 -1.72 29.53 -17.01
C TRP A 11 -0.75 29.73 -18.20
N ASN A 12 -1.05 30.65 -19.12
CA ASN A 12 -0.21 30.96 -20.29
C ASN A 12 0.97 31.90 -19.99
N GLN A 13 1.01 32.50 -18.80
CA GLN A 13 2.10 33.37 -18.32
C GLN A 13 3.12 32.59 -17.48
N ILE A 14 2.80 31.35 -17.10
CA ILE A 14 3.65 30.51 -16.27
C ILE A 14 4.86 30.05 -17.11
N ALA A 15 6.05 30.18 -16.51
CA ALA A 15 7.34 29.96 -17.16
C ALA A 15 8.24 29.16 -16.21
N PRO A 16 9.34 28.53 -16.67
CA PRO A 16 10.16 27.64 -15.86
C PRO A 16 10.64 28.22 -14.52
N TYR A 17 11.00 29.50 -14.48
CA TYR A 17 11.45 30.19 -13.26
C TYR A 17 10.32 30.45 -12.24
N HIS A 18 9.05 30.25 -12.60
CA HIS A 18 7.92 30.32 -11.68
C HIS A 18 7.70 29.01 -10.91
N ARG A 19 8.32 27.89 -11.29
CA ARG A 19 8.16 26.59 -10.64
C ARG A 19 8.35 26.64 -9.11
N PRO A 20 9.39 27.30 -8.55
CA PRO A 20 9.56 27.39 -7.10
C PRO A 20 8.47 28.21 -6.38
N LEU A 21 7.74 29.06 -7.11
CA LEU A 21 6.69 29.91 -6.56
C LEU A 21 5.29 29.26 -6.61
N LEU A 22 5.12 28.31 -7.53
CA LEU A 22 3.83 27.70 -7.85
C LEU A 22 3.72 26.26 -7.34
N GLY A 23 4.86 25.60 -7.10
CA GLY A 23 4.89 24.19 -6.79
C GLY A 23 4.64 23.32 -8.01
N GLU A 24 4.86 22.01 -7.83
CA GLU A 24 4.94 21.06 -8.94
C GLU A 24 3.61 20.91 -9.67
N LYS A 25 2.52 20.75 -8.92
CA LYS A 25 1.18 20.50 -9.47
C LYS A 25 0.70 21.64 -10.36
N CYS A 26 0.81 22.88 -9.89
CA CYS A 26 0.36 24.05 -10.63
C CYS A 26 1.23 24.29 -11.86
N TYR A 27 2.56 24.17 -11.70
CA TYR A 27 3.51 24.31 -12.80
C TYR A 27 3.27 23.30 -13.92
N LYS A 28 3.15 22.00 -13.58
CA LYS A 28 2.95 20.94 -14.55
C LYS A 28 1.63 21.07 -15.31
N LEU A 29 0.53 21.39 -14.64
CA LEU A 29 -0.75 21.66 -15.31
C LEU A 29 -0.64 22.83 -16.32
N ALA A 30 0.15 23.86 -16.01
CA ALA A 30 0.40 24.95 -16.94
C ALA A 30 1.15 24.46 -18.18
N GLN A 31 2.22 23.68 -17.99
CA GLN A 31 3.01 23.12 -19.09
C GLN A 31 2.14 22.23 -20.00
N TYR A 32 1.36 21.31 -19.41
CA TYR A 32 0.44 20.45 -20.16
C TYR A 32 -0.58 21.26 -20.97
N LYS A 33 -1.14 22.33 -20.40
CA LYS A 33 -2.06 23.21 -21.13
C LYS A 33 -1.37 23.95 -22.27
N GLN A 34 -0.15 24.44 -22.05
CA GLN A 34 0.64 25.17 -23.05
C GLN A 34 1.02 24.30 -24.25
N ILE A 35 1.20 22.98 -24.07
CA ILE A 35 1.41 22.03 -25.16
C ILE A 35 0.09 21.52 -25.79
N GLY A 36 -1.05 22.09 -25.41
CA GLY A 36 -2.36 21.81 -26.01
C GLY A 36 -3.15 20.66 -25.39
N LEU A 37 -2.74 20.11 -24.24
CA LEU A 37 -3.53 19.09 -23.56
C LEU A 37 -4.78 19.70 -22.93
N PRO A 38 -5.90 18.95 -22.84
CA PRO A 38 -7.16 19.44 -22.30
C PRO A 38 -7.07 19.60 -20.78
N VAL A 39 -6.46 20.68 -20.33
CA VAL A 39 -6.42 21.11 -18.94
C VAL A 39 -7.42 22.27 -18.77
N PRO A 40 -8.33 22.22 -17.77
CA PRO A 40 -9.22 23.35 -17.50
C PRO A 40 -8.41 24.60 -17.16
N PRO A 41 -8.74 25.78 -17.72
CA PRO A 41 -7.97 27.00 -17.50
C PRO A 41 -7.99 27.42 -16.04
N PHE A 42 -6.89 28.05 -15.62
CA PHE A 42 -6.70 28.50 -14.24
C PHE A 42 -5.79 29.72 -14.17
N PHE A 43 -5.81 30.38 -13.02
CA PHE A 43 -4.75 31.29 -12.58
C PHE A 43 -4.24 30.88 -11.21
N ALA A 44 -3.00 31.26 -10.91
CA ALA A 44 -2.32 30.92 -9.68
C ALA A 44 -1.91 32.15 -8.88
N ILE A 45 -1.96 32.03 -7.55
CA ILE A 45 -1.48 32.95 -6.54
C ILE A 45 -0.17 32.35 -6.00
N PRO A 46 0.99 32.97 -6.30
CA PRO A 46 2.29 32.49 -5.84
C PRO A 46 2.40 32.32 -4.32
N ASN A 47 3.23 31.38 -3.89
CA ASN A 47 3.50 31.10 -2.47
C ASN A 47 3.85 32.34 -1.63
N VAL A 48 4.55 33.33 -2.21
CA VAL A 48 4.87 34.61 -1.55
C VAL A 48 3.65 35.46 -1.22
N GLU A 49 2.58 35.41 -2.03
CA GLU A 49 1.32 36.08 -1.70
C GLU A 49 0.48 35.22 -0.76
N VAL A 50 0.52 33.89 -0.88
CA VAL A 50 -0.11 32.96 0.06
C VAL A 50 0.45 33.14 1.48
N ALA A 51 1.77 33.28 1.63
CA ALA A 51 2.41 33.56 2.91
C ALA A 51 1.89 34.87 3.54
N LYS A 52 1.70 35.93 2.73
CA LYS A 52 1.11 37.20 3.20
C LYS A 52 -0.34 37.04 3.64
N ILE A 53 -1.13 36.20 2.94
CA ILE A 53 -2.51 35.88 3.36
C ILE A 53 -2.50 35.19 4.71
N ILE A 54 -1.62 34.20 4.88
CA ILE A 54 -1.46 33.39 6.10
C ILE A 54 -1.04 34.24 7.29
N GLU A 55 -0.06 35.14 7.08
CA GLU A 55 0.50 36.05 8.08
C GLU A 55 -0.54 37.09 8.53
N LYS A 56 -1.23 37.72 7.57
CA LYS A 56 -2.16 38.82 7.85
C LYS A 56 -3.59 38.36 8.16
N GLY A 57 -3.90 37.10 7.92
CA GLY A 57 -5.26 36.54 8.01
C GLY A 57 -6.26 37.12 6.99
N LYS A 58 -5.80 37.91 6.01
CA LYS A 58 -6.65 38.60 5.04
C LYS A 58 -5.99 38.75 3.67
N ILE A 59 -6.82 38.78 2.64
CA ILE A 59 -6.42 39.15 1.28
C ILE A 59 -6.30 40.67 1.23
N SER A 60 -5.19 41.18 0.67
CA SER A 60 -5.02 42.63 0.50
C SER A 60 -5.91 43.14 -0.64
N PHE A 61 -6.38 44.38 -0.55
CA PHE A 61 -7.18 45.02 -1.61
C PHE A 61 -6.51 44.97 -3.00
N VAL A 62 -5.17 45.07 -3.04
CA VAL A 62 -4.40 44.95 -4.29
C VAL A 62 -4.51 43.54 -4.86
N LEU A 63 -4.36 42.50 -4.02
CA LEU A 63 -4.47 41.10 -4.45
C LEU A 63 -5.90 40.75 -4.85
N GLU A 64 -6.91 41.27 -4.14
CA GLU A 64 -8.32 41.08 -4.49
C GLU A 64 -8.64 41.60 -5.89
N LYS A 65 -8.15 42.79 -6.25
CA LYS A 65 -8.28 43.32 -7.62
C LYS A 65 -7.62 42.43 -8.67
N GLU A 66 -6.46 41.85 -8.36
CA GLU A 66 -5.77 40.92 -9.25
C GLU A 66 -6.54 39.61 -9.39
N ILE A 67 -7.11 39.06 -8.30
CA ILE A 67 -7.99 37.89 -8.32
C ILE A 67 -9.20 38.15 -9.23
N SER A 68 -9.86 39.31 -9.12
CA SER A 68 -10.97 39.67 -10.01
C SER A 68 -10.56 39.74 -11.48
N LYS A 69 -9.34 40.21 -11.80
CA LYS A 69 -8.80 40.15 -13.17
C LYS A 69 -8.59 38.71 -13.63
N GLY A 70 -8.07 37.85 -12.75
CA GLY A 70 -7.91 36.42 -13.02
C GLY A 70 -9.24 35.74 -13.35
N VAL A 71 -10.31 36.07 -12.61
CA VAL A 71 -11.67 35.58 -12.91
C VAL A 71 -12.13 36.06 -14.29
N LYS A 72 -11.96 37.34 -14.64
CA LYS A 72 -12.32 37.84 -15.98
C LYS A 72 -11.60 37.11 -17.11
N LEU A 73 -10.31 36.82 -16.94
CA LEU A 73 -9.55 36.03 -17.91
C LEU A 73 -10.10 34.60 -18.04
N LEU A 74 -10.58 34.00 -16.95
CA LEU A 74 -11.29 32.72 -17.02
C LEU A 74 -12.61 32.85 -17.77
N GLU A 75 -13.40 33.90 -17.51
CA GLU A 75 -14.67 34.12 -18.21
C GLU A 75 -14.45 34.29 -19.73
N GLU A 76 -13.41 35.02 -20.13
CA GLU A 76 -13.03 35.21 -21.53
C GLU A 76 -12.61 33.90 -22.20
N GLU A 77 -11.84 33.05 -21.51
CA GLU A 77 -11.36 31.76 -22.01
C GLU A 77 -12.50 30.72 -22.07
N THR A 78 -13.35 30.66 -21.05
CA THR A 78 -14.38 29.61 -20.93
C THR A 78 -15.70 30.00 -21.57
N LYS A 79 -15.93 31.28 -21.84
CA LYS A 79 -17.20 31.87 -22.31
C LYS A 79 -18.36 31.75 -21.32
N CYS A 80 -18.08 31.39 -20.07
CA CYS A 80 -19.04 31.35 -18.96
C CYS A 80 -18.77 32.52 -18.01
N LYS A 81 -19.76 32.97 -17.24
CA LYS A 81 -19.61 34.13 -16.33
C LYS A 81 -19.72 33.73 -14.86
N PHE A 82 -18.86 34.27 -14.01
CA PHE A 82 -18.81 33.94 -12.59
C PHE A 82 -19.99 34.57 -11.86
N GLY A 83 -20.89 33.71 -11.34
CA GLY A 83 -22.14 34.14 -10.71
C GLY A 83 -23.31 34.36 -11.68
N ASP A 84 -23.18 34.00 -12.96
CA ASP A 84 -24.27 34.14 -13.93
C ASP A 84 -25.40 33.11 -13.69
N PRO A 85 -26.67 33.54 -13.60
CA PRO A 85 -27.80 32.65 -13.29
C PRO A 85 -28.21 31.73 -14.45
N LYS A 86 -27.67 31.92 -15.66
CA LYS A 86 -27.98 31.13 -16.85
C LYS A 86 -26.85 30.19 -17.25
N ASP A 87 -25.62 30.71 -17.35
CA ASP A 87 -24.43 29.91 -17.69
C ASP A 87 -23.27 30.17 -16.70
N PRO A 88 -23.38 29.62 -15.48
CA PRO A 88 -22.44 29.91 -14.41
C PRO A 88 -21.06 29.30 -14.69
N LEU A 89 -20.03 30.14 -14.57
CA LEU A 89 -18.66 29.67 -14.33
C LEU A 89 -18.56 29.19 -12.88
N VAL A 90 -18.26 27.91 -12.69
CA VAL A 90 -18.00 27.32 -11.36
C VAL A 90 -16.52 26.98 -11.25
N LEU A 91 -15.94 27.26 -10.08
CA LEU A 91 -14.51 27.22 -9.84
C LEU A 91 -14.15 26.18 -8.78
N VAL A 92 -12.89 25.73 -8.83
CA VAL A 92 -12.24 24.96 -7.77
C VAL A 92 -11.05 25.75 -7.28
N VAL A 93 -10.95 25.96 -5.98
CA VAL A 93 -9.77 26.57 -5.34
C VAL A 93 -8.91 25.45 -4.75
N ARG A 94 -7.67 25.32 -5.21
CA ARG A 94 -6.77 24.22 -4.86
C ARG A 94 -5.39 24.73 -4.45
N SER A 95 -4.69 23.92 -3.68
CA SER A 95 -3.29 24.11 -3.33
C SER A 95 -2.36 23.59 -4.43
N GLY A 96 -1.27 24.33 -4.68
CA GLY A 96 -0.14 23.92 -5.50
C GLY A 96 1.07 23.66 -4.61
N ASP A 97 1.27 22.40 -4.26
CA ASP A 97 2.26 22.00 -3.26
C ASP A 97 3.69 22.12 -3.81
N PRO A 98 4.68 22.54 -3.01
CA PRO A 98 6.08 22.68 -3.44
C PRO A 98 6.69 21.36 -3.91
N GLN A 99 6.33 20.29 -3.20
CA GLN A 99 6.47 18.88 -3.58
C GLN A 99 5.12 18.23 -3.30
N SER A 100 4.79 17.12 -3.96
CA SER A 100 3.48 16.48 -3.76
C SER A 100 3.24 16.16 -2.28
N LEU A 101 2.31 16.88 -1.63
CA LEU A 101 1.92 16.65 -0.23
C LEU A 101 0.67 15.76 -0.14
N TYR A 102 0.31 15.07 -1.24
CA TYR A 102 -0.69 14.00 -1.36
C TYR A 102 -1.90 14.14 -0.42
N GLY A 103 -2.70 15.21 -0.59
CA GLY A 103 -3.96 15.38 0.14
C GLY A 103 -3.84 15.96 1.55
N SER A 104 -2.64 16.35 1.98
CA SER A 104 -2.46 17.06 3.26
C SER A 104 -3.07 18.46 3.22
N LEU A 105 -3.18 19.06 2.04
CA LEU A 105 -3.72 20.40 1.82
C LEU A 105 -5.16 20.37 1.31
N LEU A 106 -5.88 21.47 1.55
CA LEU A 106 -7.30 21.57 1.19
C LEU A 106 -7.51 21.86 -0.30
N SER A 107 -8.69 21.48 -0.79
CA SER A 107 -9.28 21.94 -2.05
C SER A 107 -10.77 22.16 -1.81
N ILE A 108 -11.32 23.28 -2.27
CA ILE A 108 -12.74 23.62 -2.16
C ILE A 108 -13.32 23.66 -3.58
N PRO A 109 -14.09 22.64 -3.99
CA PRO A 109 -14.78 22.61 -5.27
C PRO A 109 -16.09 23.41 -5.22
N SER A 110 -16.73 23.58 -6.38
CA SER A 110 -18.06 24.18 -6.52
C SER A 110 -18.16 25.67 -6.15
N VAL A 111 -17.04 26.38 -6.01
CA VAL A 111 -17.05 27.82 -5.68
C VAL A 111 -17.74 28.59 -6.80
N GLY A 112 -18.73 29.42 -6.45
CA GLY A 112 -19.62 30.09 -7.39
C GLY A 112 -21.05 29.55 -7.37
N LEU A 113 -21.32 28.40 -6.73
CA LEU A 113 -22.69 27.93 -6.51
C LEU A 113 -23.40 28.78 -5.45
N ASN A 114 -24.62 29.16 -5.78
CA ASN A 114 -25.58 29.89 -4.95
C ASN A 114 -26.99 29.55 -5.46
N HIS A 115 -28.04 30.12 -4.87
CA HIS A 115 -29.42 29.80 -5.28
C HIS A 115 -29.68 29.98 -6.78
N GLU A 116 -29.16 31.05 -7.38
CA GLU A 116 -29.42 31.40 -8.78
C GLU A 116 -28.59 30.55 -9.77
N THR A 117 -27.30 30.39 -9.50
CA THR A 117 -26.40 29.59 -10.35
C THR A 117 -26.72 28.10 -10.30
N CYS A 118 -27.22 27.59 -9.17
CA CYS A 118 -27.75 26.23 -9.10
C CYS A 118 -28.93 26.05 -10.07
N GLN A 119 -29.86 27.01 -10.11
CA GLN A 119 -30.96 26.96 -11.08
C GLN A 119 -30.45 27.02 -12.53
N GLY A 120 -29.43 27.84 -12.79
CA GLY A 120 -28.74 27.88 -14.09
C GLY A 120 -28.19 26.52 -14.52
N LEU A 121 -27.47 25.82 -13.63
CA LEU A 121 -26.97 24.48 -13.91
C LEU A 121 -28.09 23.46 -14.14
N ILE A 122 -29.16 23.51 -13.34
CA ILE A 122 -30.32 22.62 -13.51
C ILE A 122 -30.97 22.85 -14.87
N ASN A 123 -31.09 24.10 -15.31
CA ASN A 123 -31.64 24.43 -16.62
C ASN A 123 -30.72 23.97 -17.76
N LYS A 124 -29.40 24.08 -17.58
CA LYS A 124 -28.38 23.72 -18.57
C LYS A 124 -28.26 22.21 -18.80
N TYR A 125 -28.19 21.43 -17.72
CA TYR A 125 -28.02 19.97 -17.79
C TYR A 125 -29.36 19.22 -17.80
N GLY A 126 -30.42 19.86 -17.33
CA GLY A 126 -31.77 19.30 -17.24
C GLY A 126 -32.17 18.90 -15.81
N LYS A 127 -33.48 18.91 -15.56
CA LYS A 127 -34.08 18.62 -14.24
C LYS A 127 -33.71 17.25 -13.67
N PHE A 128 -33.34 16.30 -14.53
CA PHE A 128 -32.83 14.99 -14.11
C PHE A 128 -31.63 15.10 -13.17
N TYR A 129 -30.77 16.11 -13.35
CA TYR A 129 -29.56 16.32 -12.55
C TYR A 129 -29.76 17.27 -11.35
N GLU A 130 -31.01 17.63 -11.02
CA GLU A 130 -31.32 18.55 -9.91
C GLU A 130 -30.75 18.06 -8.59
N LYS A 131 -30.86 16.75 -8.33
CA LYS A 131 -30.30 16.11 -7.14
C LYS A 131 -28.79 16.30 -7.04
N GLU A 132 -28.06 16.09 -8.14
CA GLU A 132 -26.60 16.21 -8.18
C GLU A 132 -26.14 17.66 -8.01
N VAL A 133 -26.89 18.64 -8.55
CA VAL A 133 -26.60 20.07 -8.34
C VAL A 133 -26.82 20.46 -6.87
N LEU A 134 -27.95 20.05 -6.27
CA LEU A 134 -28.22 20.29 -4.84
C LEU A 134 -27.16 19.64 -3.96
N TRP A 135 -26.69 18.45 -4.33
CA TRP A 135 -25.59 17.77 -3.66
C TRP A 135 -24.28 18.57 -3.71
N LEU A 136 -23.91 19.08 -4.88
CA LEU A 136 -22.72 19.93 -5.04
C LEU A 136 -22.81 21.20 -4.19
N TYR A 137 -24.00 21.81 -4.12
CA TYR A 137 -24.23 23.02 -3.33
C TYR A 137 -24.17 22.75 -1.82
N LEU A 138 -24.80 21.68 -1.35
CA LEU A 138 -24.73 21.25 0.05
C LEU A 138 -23.28 20.98 0.48
N ASN A 139 -22.49 20.30 -0.37
CA ASN A 139 -21.07 20.05 -0.08
C ASN A 139 -20.26 21.35 0.03
N LEU A 140 -20.52 22.34 -0.82
CA LEU A 140 -19.86 23.64 -0.75
C LEU A 140 -20.16 24.34 0.59
N ILE A 141 -21.44 24.36 1.01
CA ILE A 141 -21.84 24.98 2.28
C ILE A 141 -21.16 24.28 3.46
N VAL A 142 -21.10 22.95 3.42
CA VAL A 142 -20.44 22.17 4.46
C VAL A 142 -18.93 22.40 4.48
N ASP A 143 -18.29 22.50 3.32
CA ASP A 143 -16.87 22.88 3.24
C ASP A 143 -16.61 24.26 3.84
N PHE A 144 -17.52 25.21 3.64
CA PHE A 144 -17.44 26.53 4.27
C PHE A 144 -17.61 26.47 5.78
N ALA A 145 -18.63 25.76 6.26
CA ALA A 145 -18.83 25.58 7.70
C ALA A 145 -17.59 25.00 8.37
N ILE A 146 -16.96 23.97 7.77
CA ILE A 146 -15.78 23.32 8.35
C ILE A 146 -14.52 24.18 8.21
N HIS A 147 -14.24 24.64 6.99
CA HIS A 147 -12.91 25.16 6.64
C HIS A 147 -12.81 26.69 6.68
N VAL A 148 -13.94 27.40 6.63
CA VAL A 148 -13.98 28.87 6.71
C VAL A 148 -14.43 29.31 8.10
N GLU A 149 -15.48 28.70 8.64
CA GLU A 149 -16.04 29.08 9.95
C GLU A 149 -15.42 28.30 11.12
N GLY A 150 -14.76 27.16 10.85
CA GLY A 150 -14.17 26.31 11.89
C GLY A 150 -15.21 25.54 12.70
N ALA A 151 -16.37 25.24 12.12
CA ALA A 151 -17.43 24.47 12.78
C ALA A 151 -16.90 23.08 13.19
N GLU A 152 -17.01 22.79 14.49
CA GLU A 152 -16.64 21.48 15.03
C GLU A 152 -17.54 20.38 14.48
N ARG A 153 -16.97 19.21 14.18
CA ARG A 153 -17.71 18.05 13.65
C ARG A 153 -18.88 17.64 14.54
N GLU A 154 -18.78 17.81 15.85
CA GLU A 154 -19.85 17.49 16.80
C GLU A 154 -21.04 18.44 16.68
N LYS A 155 -20.80 19.74 16.46
CA LYS A 155 -21.85 20.75 16.20
C LYS A 155 -22.54 20.54 14.85
N MET A 156 -21.80 19.99 13.89
CA MET A 156 -22.33 19.54 12.59
C MET A 156 -23.10 18.20 12.69
N GLY A 157 -23.09 17.54 13.86
CA GLY A 157 -23.79 16.29 14.23
C GLY A 157 -24.51 15.53 13.11
N SER A 158 -25.83 15.77 13.01
CA SER A 158 -26.72 15.08 12.06
C SER A 158 -26.40 15.38 10.60
N LEU A 159 -25.89 16.56 10.25
CA LEU A 159 -25.53 16.92 8.87
C LEU A 159 -24.44 16.00 8.31
N PHE A 160 -23.39 15.68 9.07
CA PHE A 160 -22.36 14.75 8.59
C PHE A 160 -22.84 13.31 8.50
N LYS A 161 -23.67 12.87 9.45
CA LYS A 161 -24.26 11.52 9.41
C LYS A 161 -25.17 11.39 8.19
N LEU A 162 -26.01 12.40 7.97
CA LEU A 162 -26.91 12.48 6.82
C LEU A 162 -26.09 12.57 5.54
N MET A 163 -25.03 13.38 5.40
CA MET A 163 -24.16 13.38 4.21
C MET A 163 -23.47 12.03 3.91
N LYS A 164 -23.36 11.12 4.88
CA LYS A 164 -22.86 9.76 4.62
C LYS A 164 -23.94 8.80 4.11
N GLU A 165 -25.22 9.11 4.30
CA GLU A 165 -26.33 8.30 3.80
C GLU A 165 -26.49 8.50 2.28
N GLU A 166 -26.45 7.40 1.52
CA GLU A 166 -26.06 7.45 0.11
C GLU A 166 -27.21 7.74 -0.87
N GLU A 167 -28.46 7.52 -0.47
CA GLU A 167 -29.64 7.78 -1.29
C GLU A 167 -30.54 8.79 -0.60
N LYS A 168 -30.43 10.04 -1.06
CA LYS A 168 -31.41 11.06 -0.75
C LYS A 168 -32.20 11.40 -2.00
N SER A 169 -33.50 11.53 -1.82
CA SER A 169 -34.37 12.21 -2.76
C SER A 169 -33.98 13.69 -2.87
N THR A 170 -34.43 14.33 -3.95
CA THR A 170 -34.27 15.78 -4.14
C THR A 170 -34.88 16.57 -2.97
N SER A 171 -36.02 16.10 -2.42
CA SER A 171 -36.68 16.72 -1.28
C SER A 171 -35.82 16.69 -0.02
N GLU A 172 -35.24 15.53 0.31
CA GLU A 172 -34.37 15.40 1.48
C GLU A 172 -33.10 16.27 1.37
N LEU A 173 -32.56 16.44 0.15
CA LEU A 173 -31.46 17.37 -0.08
C LEU A 173 -31.88 18.83 0.10
N GLY A 174 -33.08 19.20 -0.37
CA GLY A 174 -33.65 20.53 -0.15
C GLY A 174 -33.83 20.87 1.34
N ASP A 175 -34.32 19.90 2.13
CA ASP A 175 -34.45 20.06 3.59
C ASP A 175 -33.09 20.20 4.28
N LEU A 176 -32.12 19.37 3.90
CA LEU A 176 -30.76 19.46 4.43
C LEU A 176 -30.09 20.78 4.08
N LEU A 177 -30.27 21.25 2.86
CA LEU A 177 -29.75 22.52 2.39
C LEU A 177 -30.34 23.68 3.20
N SER A 178 -31.65 23.66 3.43
CA SER A 178 -32.35 24.67 4.23
C SER A 178 -31.84 24.70 5.67
N ARG A 179 -31.62 23.51 6.27
CA ARG A 179 -31.04 23.39 7.62
C ARG A 179 -29.60 23.90 7.67
N ALA A 180 -28.78 23.56 6.66
CA ALA A 180 -27.40 24.00 6.56
C ALA A 180 -27.31 25.53 6.49
N LEU A 181 -28.08 26.15 5.59
CA LEU A 181 -28.12 27.61 5.41
C LEU A 181 -28.67 28.34 6.64
N SER A 182 -29.57 27.71 7.40
CA SER A 182 -30.07 28.28 8.66
C SER A 182 -29.05 28.17 9.81
N SER A 183 -28.14 27.21 9.73
CA SER A 183 -27.17 26.91 10.80
C SER A 183 -25.83 27.63 10.60
N PHE A 184 -25.44 27.88 9.35
CA PHE A 184 -24.14 28.43 8.98
C PHE A 184 -24.31 29.62 8.02
N PRO A 185 -23.71 30.78 8.30
CA PRO A 185 -23.74 31.95 7.41
C PRO A 185 -22.95 31.70 6.11
N PHE A 186 -23.61 31.12 5.11
CA PHE A 186 -23.01 30.89 3.80
C PHE A 186 -23.14 32.11 2.87
N PRO A 187 -22.05 32.65 2.31
CA PRO A 187 -22.10 33.82 1.43
C PRO A 187 -22.73 33.49 0.08
N GLN A 188 -23.79 34.19 -0.32
CA GLN A 188 -24.41 34.06 -1.65
C GLN A 188 -23.64 34.82 -2.75
N ASN A 189 -22.85 35.83 -2.37
CA ASN A 189 -21.97 36.55 -3.27
C ASN A 189 -20.77 35.66 -3.65
N VAL A 190 -20.60 35.43 -4.96
CA VAL A 190 -19.58 34.50 -5.47
C VAL A 190 -18.14 34.99 -5.27
N TYR A 191 -17.89 36.30 -5.20
CA TYR A 191 -16.55 36.83 -4.90
C TYR A 191 -16.21 36.72 -3.41
N ASP A 192 -17.19 36.88 -2.52
CA ASP A 192 -17.00 36.59 -1.09
C ASP A 192 -16.68 35.11 -0.89
N GLN A 193 -17.37 34.21 -1.59
CA GLN A 193 -17.05 32.78 -1.61
C GLN A 193 -15.62 32.52 -2.07
N LEU A 194 -15.20 33.13 -3.19
CA LEU A 194 -13.87 32.93 -3.75
C LEU A 194 -12.78 33.41 -2.79
N ASN A 195 -12.93 34.61 -2.23
CA ASN A 195 -11.99 35.18 -1.28
C ASN A 195 -11.92 34.35 0.02
N ALA A 196 -13.06 33.88 0.53
CA ALA A 196 -13.10 32.98 1.68
C ALA A 196 -12.39 31.64 1.39
N SER A 197 -12.65 31.06 0.22
CA SER A 197 -12.04 29.78 -0.19
C SER A 197 -10.52 29.89 -0.33
N ILE A 198 -10.02 30.97 -0.94
CA ILE A 198 -8.58 31.22 -1.07
C ILE A 198 -7.91 31.32 0.30
N LYS A 199 -8.53 32.04 1.26
CA LYS A 199 -8.01 32.14 2.64
C LYS A 199 -7.99 30.79 3.34
N ALA A 200 -9.05 29.99 3.21
CA ALA A 200 -9.14 28.67 3.83
C ALA A 200 -8.10 27.70 3.25
N VAL A 201 -7.96 27.65 1.92
CA VAL A 201 -6.96 26.81 1.25
C VAL A 201 -5.53 27.26 1.61
N ALA A 202 -5.25 28.57 1.61
CA ALA A 202 -3.97 29.10 2.09
C ALA A 202 -3.68 28.68 3.55
N SER A 203 -4.66 28.87 4.43
CA SER A 203 -4.52 28.56 5.86
C SER A 203 -4.40 27.06 6.14
N SER A 204 -4.73 26.19 5.19
CA SER A 204 -4.56 24.75 5.34
C SER A 204 -3.09 24.32 5.52
N TRP A 205 -2.13 25.18 5.15
CA TRP A 205 -0.72 24.99 5.47
C TRP A 205 -0.42 24.95 6.98
N LYS A 206 -1.28 25.57 7.81
CA LYS A 206 -1.15 25.53 9.27
C LYS A 206 -1.59 24.20 9.88
N LEU A 207 -2.26 23.33 9.11
CA LEU A 207 -2.74 22.05 9.61
C LEU A 207 -1.56 21.14 9.98
N PRO A 208 -1.63 20.40 11.11
CA PRO A 208 -0.54 19.52 11.52
C PRO A 208 -0.11 18.54 10.43
N ARG A 209 -1.04 17.87 9.73
CA ARG A 209 -0.75 16.94 8.62
C ARG A 209 0.05 17.59 7.49
N ALA A 210 -0.26 18.84 7.13
CA ALA A 210 0.44 19.54 6.07
C ALA A 210 1.89 19.83 6.48
N ARG A 211 2.09 20.32 7.71
CA ARG A 211 3.41 20.59 8.26
C ARG A 211 4.23 19.31 8.48
N TYR A 212 3.61 18.23 8.96
CA TYR A 212 4.26 16.93 9.12
C TYR A 212 4.64 16.30 7.77
N ALA A 213 3.77 16.39 6.76
CA ALA A 213 4.07 15.89 5.41
C ALA A 213 5.22 16.68 4.78
N ALA A 214 5.28 17.99 4.98
CA ALA A 214 6.41 18.79 4.52
C ALA A 214 7.72 18.36 5.21
N PHE A 215 7.68 18.23 6.54
CA PHE A 215 8.83 17.80 7.32
C PHE A 215 9.33 16.41 6.94
N SER A 216 8.43 15.44 6.65
CA SER A 216 8.82 14.09 6.23
C SER A 216 9.50 14.05 4.86
N LEU A 217 9.29 15.08 4.04
CA LEU A 217 9.98 15.32 2.76
C LEU A 217 11.27 16.15 2.91
N GLY A 218 11.69 16.48 4.13
CA GLY A 218 12.86 17.30 4.40
C GLY A 218 12.67 18.79 4.11
N LEU A 219 11.42 19.25 3.99
CA LEU A 219 11.10 20.66 3.82
C LEU A 219 10.97 21.33 5.19
N ASP A 220 11.55 22.53 5.33
CA ASP A 220 11.26 23.41 6.45
C ASP A 220 9.87 24.05 6.24
N PRO A 221 8.87 23.74 7.08
CA PRO A 221 7.51 24.26 6.91
C PRO A 221 7.39 25.76 7.23
N ASP A 222 8.41 26.37 7.84
CA ASP A 222 8.43 27.80 8.17
C ASP A 222 9.19 28.64 7.12
N ASP A 223 9.92 27.98 6.22
CA ASP A 223 10.51 28.64 5.07
C ASP A 223 9.43 28.97 4.01
N VAL A 224 9.25 30.25 3.71
CA VAL A 224 8.28 30.76 2.73
C VAL A 224 8.45 30.11 1.34
N ARG A 225 9.67 29.69 0.99
CA ARG A 225 9.93 28.99 -0.29
C ARG A 225 9.19 27.65 -0.38
N ASN A 226 8.87 27.04 0.76
CA ASN A 226 8.15 25.78 0.88
C ASN A 226 6.65 25.98 1.13
N PHE A 227 6.15 27.22 1.16
CA PHE A 227 4.71 27.44 1.26
C PHE A 227 4.02 26.97 -0.04
N PRO A 228 2.80 26.43 0.03
CA PRO A 228 2.04 26.10 -1.16
C PRO A 228 1.61 27.37 -1.90
N SER A 229 1.43 27.25 -3.21
CA SER A 229 0.65 28.22 -3.97
C SER A 229 -0.85 27.92 -3.84
N VAL A 230 -1.70 28.83 -4.29
CA VAL A 230 -3.13 28.58 -4.45
C VAL A 230 -3.49 28.85 -5.89
N PHE A 231 -4.20 27.93 -6.56
CA PHE A 231 -4.69 28.18 -7.91
C PHE A 231 -6.20 27.98 -8.01
N VAL A 232 -6.82 28.80 -8.84
CA VAL A 232 -8.26 28.88 -9.08
C VAL A 232 -8.51 28.39 -10.49
N GLN A 233 -9.20 27.27 -10.61
CA GLN A 233 -9.37 26.53 -11.86
C GLN A 233 -10.85 26.40 -12.21
N GLN A 234 -11.18 26.40 -13.50
CA GLN A 234 -12.53 26.04 -13.96
C GLN A 234 -12.88 24.62 -13.48
N MET A 235 -14.03 24.47 -12.82
CA MET A 235 -14.56 23.17 -12.45
C MET A 235 -15.07 22.42 -13.68
N LYS A 236 -14.81 21.12 -13.74
CA LYS A 236 -15.45 20.18 -14.68
C LYS A 236 -16.40 19.28 -13.92
N PHE A 237 -17.60 19.12 -14.46
CA PHE A 237 -18.71 18.43 -13.81
C PHE A 237 -18.69 16.95 -14.16
N THR A 238 -18.23 16.13 -13.23
CA THR A 238 -18.19 14.67 -13.39
C THR A 238 -19.50 13.98 -12.93
N LEU A 239 -20.42 14.74 -12.34
CA LEU A 239 -21.74 14.30 -11.86
C LEU A 239 -22.88 14.71 -12.79
N LEU A 240 -22.65 15.65 -13.71
CA LEU A 240 -23.69 16.22 -14.57
C LEU A 240 -23.43 15.78 -16.01
N GLY A 241 -24.45 15.24 -16.66
CA GLY A 241 -24.32 14.66 -18.00
C GLY A 241 -24.14 13.15 -17.99
N GLU A 242 -24.71 12.49 -19.01
CA GLU A 242 -24.79 11.02 -19.08
C GLU A 242 -23.41 10.40 -19.29
N LYS A 243 -22.56 11.07 -20.08
CA LYS A 243 -21.18 10.64 -20.39
C LYS A 243 -20.13 11.27 -19.48
N SER A 244 -20.50 11.59 -18.26
CA SER A 244 -19.61 12.22 -17.27
C SER A 244 -19.09 11.21 -16.26
N GLY A 245 -17.91 11.47 -15.71
CA GLY A 245 -17.27 10.55 -14.76
C GLY A 245 -15.91 11.00 -14.31
N PHE A 246 -15.32 10.23 -13.39
CA PHE A 246 -13.99 10.46 -12.87
C PHE A 246 -13.11 9.25 -13.16
N LEU A 247 -11.90 9.50 -13.65
CA LEU A 247 -10.89 8.47 -13.92
C LEU A 247 -9.62 8.79 -13.13
N SER A 248 -9.16 7.82 -12.34
CA SER A 248 -7.83 7.84 -11.74
C SER A 248 -6.99 6.74 -12.35
N LEU A 249 -5.82 7.09 -12.89
CA LEU A 249 -5.01 6.23 -13.75
C LEU A 249 -3.54 6.30 -13.37
N LEU A 250 -2.91 5.15 -13.24
CA LEU A 250 -1.46 4.95 -13.24
C LEU A 250 -1.04 4.52 -14.65
N SER A 251 -0.01 5.16 -15.19
CA SER A 251 0.45 4.88 -16.56
C SER A 251 1.26 3.60 -16.70
N HIS A 252 2.10 3.24 -15.72
CA HIS A 252 3.01 2.10 -15.82
C HIS A 252 3.14 1.35 -14.47
N PRO A 253 2.74 0.07 -14.40
CA PRO A 253 1.85 -0.59 -15.36
C PRO A 253 0.47 0.07 -15.39
N GLN A 254 -0.18 0.06 -16.56
CA GLN A 254 -1.50 0.66 -16.74
C GLN A 254 -2.51 0.05 -15.77
N SER A 255 -2.96 0.84 -14.80
CA SER A 255 -3.95 0.43 -13.82
C SER A 255 -4.72 1.65 -13.31
N GLY A 256 -5.86 1.42 -12.65
CA GLY A 256 -6.68 2.53 -12.19
C GLY A 256 -8.15 2.16 -12.02
N ILE A 257 -8.95 3.19 -11.81
CA ILE A 257 -10.39 3.09 -11.58
C ILE A 257 -11.15 4.14 -12.36
N TYR A 258 -12.28 3.73 -12.93
CA TYR A 258 -13.26 4.60 -13.57
C TYR A 258 -14.56 4.60 -12.77
N ALA A 259 -15.07 5.80 -12.48
CA ALA A 259 -16.32 5.98 -11.76
C ALA A 259 -17.26 6.89 -12.57
N PRO A 260 -18.25 6.34 -13.29
CA PRO A 260 -19.23 7.14 -14.02
C PRO A 260 -20.11 7.93 -13.06
N MET A 261 -20.53 9.12 -13.49
CA MET A 261 -21.42 10.01 -12.76
C MET A 261 -21.04 10.14 -11.28
N THR A 262 -19.75 10.33 -11.01
CA THR A 262 -19.17 10.35 -9.67
C THR A 262 -18.07 11.41 -9.58
N SER A 263 -17.94 12.06 -8.42
CA SER A 263 -16.84 12.99 -8.17
C SER A 263 -15.59 12.30 -7.64
N GLY A 264 -14.42 12.82 -7.99
CA GLY A 264 -13.15 12.33 -7.44
C GLY A 264 -13.12 12.33 -5.90
N ARG A 265 -13.78 13.31 -5.27
CA ARG A 265 -13.95 13.36 -3.82
C ARG A 265 -14.67 12.12 -3.28
N ARG A 266 -15.77 11.69 -3.91
CA ARG A 266 -16.51 10.49 -3.49
C ARG A 266 -15.67 9.22 -3.64
N VAL A 267 -14.88 9.13 -4.71
CA VAL A 267 -13.95 8.01 -4.92
C VAL A 267 -12.88 7.96 -3.82
N MET A 268 -12.23 9.10 -3.54
CA MET A 268 -11.14 9.18 -2.56
C MET A 268 -11.60 8.87 -1.12
N VAL A 269 -12.85 9.21 -0.78
CA VAL A 269 -13.45 8.91 0.53
C VAL A 269 -14.28 7.63 0.53
N GLY A 270 -14.14 6.76 -0.48
CA GLY A 270 -14.80 5.46 -0.50
C GLY A 270 -16.33 5.50 -0.53
N ALA A 271 -16.94 6.63 -0.90
CA ALA A 271 -18.39 6.87 -0.94
C ALA A 271 -18.97 6.73 -2.37
N ALA A 272 -18.20 6.16 -3.29
CA ALA A 272 -18.62 5.87 -4.65
C ALA A 272 -19.01 4.39 -4.77
N LYS A 273 -20.26 4.12 -5.19
CA LYS A 273 -20.77 2.76 -5.40
C LYS A 273 -20.28 2.16 -6.73
N ASN A 274 -20.38 2.95 -7.80
CA ASN A 274 -20.06 2.53 -9.15
C ASN A 274 -18.61 2.86 -9.46
N VAL A 275 -17.70 2.02 -8.98
CA VAL A 275 -16.27 2.12 -9.25
C VAL A 275 -15.82 0.86 -9.98
N PHE A 276 -15.35 1.04 -11.21
CA PHE A 276 -14.95 -0.04 -12.09
C PHE A 276 -13.44 -0.04 -12.28
N SER A 277 -12.87 -1.22 -12.50
CA SER A 277 -11.45 -1.32 -12.86
C SER A 277 -11.19 -0.67 -14.22
N LEU A 278 -9.96 -0.20 -14.43
CA LEU A 278 -9.53 0.32 -15.72
C LEU A 278 -9.75 -0.69 -16.85
N ASP A 279 -9.54 -1.98 -16.59
CA ASP A 279 -9.78 -3.05 -17.57
C ASP A 279 -11.25 -3.16 -17.99
N PHE A 280 -12.19 -3.02 -17.04
CA PHE A 280 -13.61 -3.05 -17.34
C PHE A 280 -14.05 -1.79 -18.11
N PHE A 281 -13.49 -0.62 -17.76
CA PHE A 281 -13.68 0.62 -18.53
C PHE A 281 -13.19 0.47 -19.98
N LYS A 282 -11.96 -0.06 -20.15
CA LYS A 282 -11.32 -0.31 -21.44
C LYS A 282 -12.09 -1.29 -22.33
N LYS A 283 -12.69 -2.34 -21.76
CA LYS A 283 -13.29 -3.45 -22.52
C LYS A 283 -14.80 -3.35 -22.68
N VAL A 284 -15.50 -2.74 -21.73
CA VAL A 284 -16.97 -2.85 -21.61
C VAL A 284 -17.67 -1.51 -21.60
N ILE A 285 -17.23 -0.54 -20.77
CA ILE A 285 -18.02 0.68 -20.53
C ILE A 285 -17.90 1.69 -21.68
N GLU A 286 -16.71 2.23 -21.94
CA GLU A 286 -16.49 3.25 -22.98
C GLU A 286 -15.11 3.03 -23.66
N PRO A 287 -14.93 1.95 -24.44
CA PRO A 287 -13.63 1.59 -25.03
C PRO A 287 -13.01 2.68 -25.91
N GLU A 288 -13.84 3.43 -26.63
CA GLU A 288 -13.39 4.51 -27.52
C GLU A 288 -12.87 5.71 -26.72
N LEU A 289 -13.58 6.10 -25.66
CA LEU A 289 -13.15 7.17 -24.76
C LEU A 289 -11.85 6.80 -24.05
N TYR A 290 -11.72 5.54 -23.61
CA TYR A 290 -10.46 5.02 -23.07
C TYR A 290 -9.31 5.21 -24.07
N ARG A 291 -9.48 4.79 -25.34
CA ARG A 291 -8.44 4.93 -26.36
C ARG A 291 -8.04 6.40 -26.55
N GLN A 292 -9.02 7.30 -26.63
CA GLN A 292 -8.77 8.73 -26.75
C GLN A 292 -8.00 9.30 -25.55
N ILE A 293 -8.32 8.86 -24.33
CA ILE A 293 -7.60 9.27 -23.13
C ILE A 293 -6.15 8.78 -23.18
N ILE A 294 -5.92 7.52 -23.54
CA ILE A 294 -4.56 6.97 -23.63
C ILE A 294 -3.73 7.74 -24.67
N GLU A 295 -4.25 7.90 -25.87
CA GLU A 295 -3.53 8.51 -26.99
C GLU A 295 -3.33 10.02 -26.83
N LYS A 296 -4.36 10.75 -26.39
CA LYS A 296 -4.36 12.23 -26.37
C LYS A 296 -3.96 12.82 -25.03
N LEU A 297 -3.93 12.03 -23.95
CA LEU A 297 -3.58 12.52 -22.62
C LEU A 297 -2.43 11.73 -22.00
N VAL A 298 -2.56 10.40 -21.87
CA VAL A 298 -1.55 9.61 -21.14
C VAL A 298 -0.22 9.60 -21.88
N HIS A 299 -0.20 9.24 -23.17
CA HIS A 299 1.05 9.17 -23.93
C HIS A 299 1.81 10.50 -24.00
N PRO A 300 1.18 11.66 -24.30
CA PRO A 300 1.87 12.94 -24.28
C PRO A 300 2.47 13.28 -22.91
N VAL A 301 1.70 13.05 -21.83
CA VAL A 301 2.16 13.33 -20.47
C VAL A 301 3.36 12.45 -20.09
N VAL A 302 3.28 11.14 -20.36
CA VAL A 302 4.40 10.23 -20.04
C VAL A 302 5.65 10.56 -20.85
N ARG A 303 5.51 10.95 -22.14
CA ARG A 303 6.66 11.37 -22.96
C ARG A 303 7.33 12.63 -22.44
N GLU A 304 6.56 13.59 -21.95
CA GLU A 304 7.09 14.81 -21.32
C GLU A 304 7.78 14.51 -20.00
N GLU A 305 7.17 13.66 -19.15
CA GLU A 305 7.69 13.34 -17.83
C GLU A 305 8.87 12.36 -17.86
N LYS A 306 8.93 11.46 -18.85
CA LYS A 306 9.86 10.32 -18.91
C LYS A 306 9.91 9.52 -17.60
N GLU A 307 8.77 9.42 -16.94
CA GLU A 307 8.56 8.75 -15.65
C GLU A 307 7.19 8.07 -15.63
N PRO A 308 6.97 7.07 -14.77
CA PRO A 308 5.63 6.60 -14.45
C PRO A 308 4.82 7.74 -13.82
N VAL A 309 3.69 8.07 -14.41
CA VAL A 309 2.79 9.15 -13.98
C VAL A 309 1.49 8.59 -13.42
N SER A 310 1.02 9.19 -12.32
CA SER A 310 -0.34 9.06 -11.80
C SER A 310 -1.17 10.27 -12.20
N MET A 311 -2.38 10.04 -12.71
CA MET A 311 -3.24 11.03 -13.34
C MET A 311 -4.65 10.99 -12.76
N GLU A 312 -5.26 12.17 -12.58
CA GLU A 312 -6.69 12.32 -12.32
C GLU A 312 -7.32 13.08 -13.49
N ILE A 313 -8.36 12.50 -14.06
CA ILE A 313 -9.05 12.99 -15.25
C ILE A 313 -10.54 13.15 -14.91
N ALA A 314 -11.05 14.35 -15.11
CA ALA A 314 -12.47 14.64 -15.06
C ALA A 314 -13.05 14.48 -16.47
N ILE A 315 -14.13 13.70 -16.61
CA ILE A 315 -14.84 13.53 -17.86
C ILE A 315 -16.17 14.28 -17.72
N GLU A 316 -16.40 15.24 -18.60
CA GLU A 316 -17.62 16.04 -18.66
C GLU A 316 -18.21 15.88 -20.08
N GLU A 317 -19.40 15.27 -20.17
CA GLU A 317 -20.10 15.03 -21.44
C GLU A 317 -19.21 14.37 -22.51
N GLY A 318 -18.49 13.32 -22.11
CA GLY A 318 -17.59 12.54 -22.98
C GLY A 318 -16.27 13.24 -23.31
N LYS A 319 -15.98 14.42 -22.73
CA LYS A 319 -14.72 15.15 -22.94
C LYS A 319 -13.79 14.97 -21.74
N PRO A 320 -12.61 14.37 -21.90
CA PRO A 320 -11.66 14.19 -20.80
C PRO A 320 -10.84 15.46 -20.56
N TYR A 321 -10.66 15.80 -19.28
CA TYR A 321 -9.88 16.94 -18.83
C TYR A 321 -8.86 16.49 -17.77
N LEU A 322 -7.59 16.77 -18.00
CA LEU A 322 -6.52 16.51 -17.04
C LEU A 322 -6.58 17.53 -15.90
N ILE A 323 -6.87 17.07 -14.69
CA ILE A 323 -6.97 17.94 -13.49
C ILE A 323 -5.83 17.72 -12.50
N GLN A 324 -5.08 16.62 -12.65
CA GLN A 324 -3.85 16.35 -11.91
C GLN A 324 -2.99 15.35 -12.68
N ALA A 325 -1.68 15.60 -12.72
CA ALA A 325 -0.69 14.60 -13.10
C ALA A 325 0.59 14.85 -12.29
N GLY A 326 1.22 13.78 -11.85
CA GLY A 326 2.49 13.84 -11.12
C GLY A 326 3.16 12.48 -11.06
N PRO A 327 4.38 12.42 -10.51
CA PRO A 327 5.11 11.16 -10.36
C PRO A 327 4.25 10.12 -9.66
N ALA A 328 4.22 8.91 -10.21
CA ALA A 328 3.58 7.79 -9.56
C ALA A 328 4.33 7.45 -8.28
N MET A 329 3.59 7.32 -7.17
CA MET A 329 4.11 6.66 -5.99
C MET A 329 4.07 5.18 -6.26
N LEU A 330 5.25 4.57 -6.35
CA LEU A 330 5.43 3.16 -6.63
C LEU A 330 6.40 2.59 -5.60
N SER A 331 6.17 1.36 -5.16
CA SER A 331 7.21 0.64 -4.44
C SER A 331 8.49 0.54 -5.29
N PRO A 332 9.68 0.35 -4.68
CA PRO A 332 10.93 0.08 -5.41
C PRO A 332 10.75 -0.97 -6.53
N MET A 333 9.99 -2.03 -6.23
CA MET A 333 9.67 -3.10 -7.16
C MET A 333 8.85 -2.62 -8.36
N GLU A 334 7.74 -1.93 -8.09
CA GLU A 334 6.82 -1.45 -9.12
C GLU A 334 7.47 -0.37 -9.98
N TYR A 335 8.31 0.49 -9.39
CA TYR A 335 9.06 1.48 -10.12
C TYR A 335 10.03 0.84 -11.12
N VAL A 336 10.79 -0.19 -10.71
CA VAL A 336 11.69 -0.91 -11.64
C VAL A 336 10.90 -1.57 -12.77
N LYS A 337 9.76 -2.21 -12.46
CA LYS A 337 8.87 -2.79 -13.49
C LYS A 337 8.39 -1.72 -14.47
N ALA A 338 7.96 -0.58 -13.95
CA ALA A 338 7.49 0.55 -14.75
C ALA A 338 8.61 1.14 -15.63
N VAL A 339 9.83 1.28 -15.10
CA VAL A 339 11.01 1.73 -15.87
C VAL A 339 11.33 0.78 -17.03
N ASN A 340 11.25 -0.54 -16.80
CA ASN A 340 11.48 -1.53 -17.86
C ASN A 340 10.39 -1.48 -18.94
N GLU A 341 9.15 -1.13 -18.59
CA GLU A 341 8.07 -0.93 -19.55
C GLU A 341 8.29 0.35 -20.38
N LEU A 342 8.67 1.46 -19.74
CA LEU A 342 9.03 2.71 -20.42
C LEU A 342 10.19 2.53 -21.42
N GLU A 343 11.20 1.72 -21.06
CA GLU A 343 12.33 1.37 -21.93
C GLU A 343 11.85 0.53 -23.13
N ARG A 344 10.99 -0.46 -22.90
CA ARG A 344 10.41 -1.31 -23.96
C ARG A 344 9.55 -0.52 -24.95
N GLU A 345 8.83 0.48 -24.45
CA GLU A 345 8.02 1.39 -25.27
C GLU A 345 8.86 2.46 -26.00
N GLY A 346 10.17 2.53 -25.74
CA GLY A 346 11.08 3.51 -26.34
C GLY A 346 10.89 4.94 -25.84
N ILE A 347 10.22 5.13 -24.70
CA ILE A 347 10.01 6.46 -24.08
C ILE A 347 11.31 6.95 -23.42
N ILE A 348 12.07 6.03 -22.86
CA ILE A 348 13.41 6.27 -22.31
C ILE A 348 14.41 5.32 -22.98
N ASN A 349 15.68 5.74 -23.06
CA ASN A 349 16.75 4.89 -23.59
C ASN A 349 17.37 3.99 -22.50
N GLU A 350 18.18 3.02 -22.92
CA GLU A 350 18.84 2.05 -22.03
C GLU A 350 19.69 2.72 -20.94
N ALA A 351 20.43 3.78 -21.29
CA ALA A 351 21.26 4.51 -20.32
C ALA A 351 20.42 5.23 -19.26
N GLU A 352 19.30 5.84 -19.65
CA GLU A 352 18.33 6.47 -18.75
C GLU A 352 17.68 5.42 -17.83
N ALA A 353 17.27 4.29 -18.39
CA ALA A 353 16.64 3.19 -17.65
C ALA A 353 17.62 2.56 -16.63
N ALA A 354 18.86 2.29 -17.03
CA ALA A 354 19.91 1.78 -16.15
C ALA A 354 20.19 2.74 -14.97
N ARG A 355 20.24 4.05 -15.23
CA ARG A 355 20.40 5.07 -14.18
C ARG A 355 19.25 5.06 -13.18
N LYS A 356 18.01 4.99 -13.66
CA LYS A 356 16.80 4.94 -12.81
C LYS A 356 16.75 3.66 -11.97
N ARG A 357 17.04 2.49 -12.56
CA ARG A 357 17.16 1.21 -11.84
C ARG A 357 18.20 1.29 -10.71
N LYS A 358 19.38 1.84 -11.00
CA LYS A 358 20.46 2.01 -10.02
C LYS A 358 20.09 2.93 -8.86
N ALA A 359 19.32 3.98 -9.11
CA ALA A 359 18.86 4.90 -8.05
C ALA A 359 17.97 4.19 -7.02
N VAL A 360 17.15 3.23 -7.45
CA VAL A 360 16.32 2.41 -6.56
C VAL A 360 17.17 1.48 -5.69
N GLN A 361 18.24 0.89 -6.22
CA GLN A 361 19.13 -0.02 -5.46
C GLN A 361 19.78 0.64 -4.23
N GLN A 362 20.00 1.96 -4.26
CA GLN A 362 20.60 2.70 -3.15
C GLN A 362 19.63 2.86 -1.98
N VAL A 363 18.32 2.72 -2.24
CA VAL A 363 17.27 2.74 -1.23
C VAL A 363 17.20 1.34 -0.61
N LYS A 364 17.91 1.13 0.51
CA LYS A 364 17.92 -0.14 1.29
C LYS A 364 16.57 -0.46 1.95
N VAL A 365 15.50 -0.57 1.17
CA VAL A 365 14.19 -1.01 1.66
C VAL A 365 14.11 -2.51 1.43
N SER A 366 14.36 -3.29 2.47
CA SER A 366 14.07 -4.72 2.46
C SER A 366 12.56 -4.89 2.52
N THR A 367 11.96 -5.34 1.43
CA THR A 367 10.60 -5.88 1.45
C THR A 367 10.66 -7.34 1.90
N TYR A 368 9.60 -7.78 2.58
CA TYR A 368 9.47 -9.15 3.05
C TYR A 368 8.21 -9.77 2.47
N LYS A 369 8.21 -11.08 2.32
CA LYS A 369 7.04 -11.89 2.00
C LYS A 369 6.82 -12.94 3.09
N ILE A 370 5.62 -13.47 3.18
CA ILE A 370 5.32 -14.58 4.08
C ILE A 370 6.22 -15.76 3.72
N ASN A 371 6.86 -16.34 4.73
CA ASN A 371 7.67 -17.54 4.57
C ASN A 371 6.75 -18.72 4.23
N PRO A 372 6.88 -19.36 3.05
CA PRO A 372 6.04 -20.50 2.67
C PRO A 372 6.23 -21.73 3.59
N ASN A 373 7.31 -21.75 4.37
CA ASN A 373 7.65 -22.81 5.31
C ASN A 373 7.02 -22.62 6.70
N VAL A 374 6.33 -21.50 6.94
CA VAL A 374 5.60 -21.27 8.19
C VAL A 374 4.10 -21.34 7.93
N ASN A 375 3.42 -22.25 8.63
CA ASN A 375 1.97 -22.35 8.54
C ASN A 375 1.32 -21.29 9.43
N LEU A 376 0.85 -20.21 8.83
CA LEU A 376 0.17 -19.11 9.53
C LEU A 376 -1.35 -19.26 9.41
N LYS A 377 -2.07 -19.08 10.52
CA LYS A 377 -3.54 -19.10 10.51
C LYS A 377 -4.07 -17.77 10.01
N LEU A 378 -4.81 -17.78 8.89
CA LEU A 378 -5.52 -16.62 8.38
C LEU A 378 -6.63 -16.21 9.37
N LEU A 379 -6.64 -14.95 9.77
CA LEU A 379 -7.64 -14.37 10.67
C LEU A 379 -8.70 -13.57 9.91
N GLY A 380 -8.31 -12.93 8.81
CA GLY A 380 -9.21 -12.16 7.99
C GLY A 380 -8.52 -11.61 6.74
N LYS A 381 -9.34 -11.10 5.83
CA LYS A 381 -8.90 -10.59 4.53
C LYS A 381 -9.68 -9.33 4.16
N GLY A 382 -8.95 -8.27 3.85
CA GLY A 382 -9.45 -7.05 3.23
C GLY A 382 -9.09 -7.00 1.75
N GLN A 383 -8.93 -5.79 1.24
CA GLN A 383 -8.42 -5.53 -0.10
C GLN A 383 -6.92 -5.18 -0.06
N PRO A 384 -6.16 -5.51 -1.12
CA PRO A 384 -4.77 -5.09 -1.28
C PRO A 384 -4.64 -3.56 -1.28
N GLY A 385 -3.79 -3.02 -0.40
CA GLY A 385 -3.43 -1.61 -0.36
C GLY A 385 -2.02 -1.38 -0.88
N VAL A 386 -1.02 -1.61 -0.02
CA VAL A 386 0.42 -1.49 -0.33
C VAL A 386 1.08 -2.84 -0.10
N SER A 387 1.81 -3.32 -1.10
CA SER A 387 2.51 -4.61 -1.09
C SER A 387 3.57 -4.74 0.01
N GLY A 388 3.85 -5.99 0.40
CA GLY A 388 4.84 -6.35 1.40
C GLY A 388 4.20 -7.01 2.61
N ALA A 389 5.01 -7.81 3.33
CA ALA A 389 4.61 -8.47 4.55
C ALA A 389 5.36 -7.94 5.77
N MET A 390 4.69 -7.88 6.92
CA MET A 390 5.27 -7.37 8.16
C MET A 390 4.74 -8.15 9.37
N VAL A 391 5.60 -8.30 10.38
CA VAL A 391 5.27 -8.84 11.70
C VAL A 391 5.30 -7.70 12.72
N GLY A 392 4.24 -7.52 13.49
CA GLY A 392 4.17 -6.46 14.49
C GLY A 392 3.14 -6.69 15.58
N ARG A 393 3.23 -5.86 16.61
CA ARG A 393 2.24 -5.76 17.70
C ARG A 393 1.00 -5.06 17.18
N LEU A 394 -0.18 -5.61 17.44
CA LEU A 394 -1.45 -4.93 17.18
C LEU A 394 -1.55 -3.67 18.06
N ALA A 395 -1.83 -2.53 17.45
CA ALA A 395 -2.18 -1.28 18.12
C ALA A 395 -3.43 -0.68 17.49
N THR A 396 -4.22 0.04 18.28
CA THR A 396 -5.49 0.68 17.85
C THR A 396 -5.50 2.18 18.12
N SER A 397 -4.43 2.73 18.70
CA SER A 397 -4.33 4.14 19.07
C SER A 397 -2.89 4.66 18.99
N LEU A 398 -2.73 5.98 18.86
CA LEU A 398 -1.44 6.66 18.91
C LEU A 398 -0.67 6.32 20.20
N GLU A 399 -1.35 6.30 21.35
CA GLU A 399 -0.75 5.98 22.64
C GLU A 399 -0.19 4.55 22.67
N ALA A 400 -0.95 3.57 22.17
CA ALA A 400 -0.50 2.19 22.09
C ALA A 400 0.74 2.06 21.19
N VAL A 401 0.74 2.73 20.03
CA VAL A 401 1.89 2.75 19.11
C VAL A 401 3.13 3.32 19.81
N LEU A 402 3.01 4.49 20.44
CA LEU A 402 4.13 5.12 21.15
C LEU A 402 4.65 4.24 22.30
N ARG A 403 3.75 3.56 23.02
CA ARG A 403 4.11 2.64 24.10
C ARG A 403 4.95 1.46 23.61
N PHE A 404 4.58 0.84 22.48
CA PHE A 404 5.35 -0.27 21.89
C PHE A 404 6.66 0.21 21.26
N LYS A 405 6.66 1.36 20.61
CA LYS A 405 7.86 1.96 20.03
C LYS A 405 8.92 2.34 21.07
N LYS A 406 8.51 2.82 22.25
CA LYS A 406 9.45 3.04 23.37
C LYS A 406 10.19 1.76 23.79
N LYS A 407 9.63 0.58 23.50
CA LYS A 407 10.25 -0.72 23.77
C LYS A 407 11.02 -1.29 22.56
N GLY A 408 11.13 -0.53 21.46
CA GLY A 408 11.75 -0.98 20.22
C GLY A 408 10.95 -2.04 19.47
N GLU A 409 9.65 -2.20 19.76
CA GLU A 409 8.80 -3.19 19.10
C GLU A 409 8.21 -2.66 17.79
N ARG A 410 8.10 -3.53 16.78
CA ARG A 410 7.38 -3.28 15.52
C ARG A 410 5.87 -3.24 15.76
N VAL A 411 5.14 -2.38 15.03
CA VAL A 411 3.72 -2.13 15.27
C VAL A 411 2.90 -2.23 13.98
N ILE A 412 1.76 -2.91 14.07
CA ILE A 412 0.70 -2.91 13.06
C ILE A 412 -0.49 -2.12 13.63
N LEU A 413 -0.82 -0.99 13.01
CA LEU A 413 -1.93 -0.13 13.42
C LEU A 413 -3.23 -0.57 12.76
N PHE A 414 -4.24 -0.88 13.55
CA PHE A 414 -5.62 -1.04 13.11
C PHE A 414 -6.35 0.27 13.35
N SER A 415 -6.98 0.82 12.30
CA SER A 415 -7.81 2.02 12.41
C SER A 415 -9.13 1.88 11.65
N ASP A 416 -10.18 2.54 12.14
CA ASP A 416 -11.46 2.59 11.45
C ASP A 416 -11.37 3.43 10.18
N LYS A 417 -10.56 4.50 10.19
CA LYS A 417 -10.43 5.46 9.09
C LYS A 417 -9.03 6.09 9.05
N PRO A 418 -8.63 6.71 7.91
CA PRO A 418 -7.39 7.48 7.82
C PRO A 418 -7.58 8.88 8.43
N ASP A 419 -7.48 9.00 9.76
CA ASP A 419 -7.51 10.28 10.45
C ASP A 419 -6.11 10.90 10.65
N GLU A 420 -6.07 12.06 11.29
CA GLU A 420 -4.85 12.84 11.52
C GLU A 420 -3.76 12.04 12.24
N ASP A 421 -4.14 11.18 13.20
CA ASP A 421 -3.20 10.37 13.95
C ASP A 421 -2.63 9.25 13.08
N VAL A 422 -3.45 8.62 12.24
CA VAL A 422 -2.97 7.63 11.25
C VAL A 422 -1.97 8.27 10.29
N TYR A 423 -2.28 9.44 9.71
CA TYR A 423 -1.34 10.16 8.83
C TYR A 423 -0.04 10.50 9.57
N ARG A 424 -0.13 11.03 10.79
CA ARG A 424 1.04 11.37 11.61
C ARG A 424 1.92 10.15 11.86
N LEU A 425 1.33 8.99 12.16
CA LEU A 425 2.06 7.75 12.43
C LEU A 425 2.76 7.20 11.19
N VAL A 426 2.08 7.22 10.04
CA VAL A 426 2.65 6.77 8.76
C VAL A 426 3.77 7.72 8.30
N LEU A 427 3.53 9.03 8.27
CA LEU A 427 4.50 10.03 7.84
C LEU A 427 5.74 10.09 8.74
N SER A 428 5.57 9.85 10.05
CA SER A 428 6.69 9.77 10.99
C SER A 428 7.34 8.39 11.08
N LYS A 429 6.93 7.43 10.23
CA LYS A 429 7.43 6.05 10.18
C LYS A 429 7.39 5.36 11.55
N LYS A 430 6.38 5.67 12.35
CA LYS A 430 6.13 5.09 13.68
C LYS A 430 5.26 3.83 13.63
N VAL A 431 4.93 3.34 12.45
CA VAL A 431 4.23 2.07 12.24
C VAL A 431 4.91 1.32 11.11
N GLU A 432 4.89 0.00 11.19
CA GLU A 432 5.48 -0.91 10.21
C GLU A 432 4.42 -1.59 9.34
N GLY A 433 3.15 -1.50 9.71
CA GLY A 433 2.02 -1.94 8.91
C GLY A 433 0.75 -1.23 9.34
N VAL A 434 -0.22 -1.13 8.43
CA VAL A 434 -1.51 -0.49 8.70
C VAL A 434 -2.64 -1.37 8.16
N VAL A 435 -3.74 -1.43 8.92
CA VAL A 435 -4.98 -2.11 8.54
C VAL A 435 -6.13 -1.14 8.73
N LEU A 436 -6.91 -0.92 7.67
CA LEU A 436 -8.10 -0.07 7.71
C LEU A 436 -9.36 -0.90 7.49
N THR A 437 -10.39 -0.63 8.29
CA THR A 437 -11.74 -1.18 8.04
C THR A 437 -12.51 -0.37 7.00
N PHE A 438 -12.11 0.89 6.81
CA PHE A 438 -12.63 1.80 5.79
C PHE A 438 -12.30 1.34 4.37
N GLY A 439 -13.27 1.56 3.48
CA GLY A 439 -13.13 1.42 2.03
C GLY A 439 -12.24 2.51 1.43
N ALA A 440 -10.96 2.52 1.75
CA ALA A 440 -9.99 3.32 1.02
C ALA A 440 -9.73 2.60 -0.31
N GLY A 441 -10.20 3.14 -1.43
CA GLY A 441 -9.72 2.68 -2.73
C GLY A 441 -8.19 2.80 -2.81
N LYS A 442 -7.55 2.04 -3.71
CA LYS A 442 -6.09 2.13 -3.98
C LYS A 442 -5.60 3.57 -4.25
N THR A 443 -6.50 4.49 -4.55
CA THR A 443 -6.25 5.90 -4.84
C THR A 443 -6.32 6.83 -3.62
N SER A 444 -6.52 6.29 -2.40
CA SER A 444 -6.55 7.15 -1.20
C SER A 444 -5.16 7.73 -0.88
N HIS A 445 -5.14 8.94 -0.36
CA HIS A 445 -3.89 9.62 0.03
C HIS A 445 -3.03 8.82 1.01
N LEU A 446 -3.66 8.10 1.94
CA LEU A 446 -2.93 7.26 2.89
C LEU A 446 -2.21 6.10 2.20
N VAL A 447 -2.81 5.49 1.15
CA VAL A 447 -2.17 4.45 0.35
C VAL A 447 -0.89 5.00 -0.28
N SER A 448 -0.97 6.18 -0.91
CA SER A 448 0.21 6.82 -1.52
C SER A 448 1.33 7.12 -0.51
N PHE A 449 0.99 7.54 0.72
CA PHE A 449 1.99 7.76 1.76
C PHE A 449 2.60 6.46 2.30
N ALA A 450 1.78 5.45 2.53
CA ALA A 450 2.24 4.14 2.96
C ALA A 450 3.17 3.53 1.90
N GLU A 451 2.83 3.69 0.62
CA GLU A 451 3.63 3.24 -0.52
C GLU A 451 4.98 3.96 -0.61
N ALA A 452 4.98 5.29 -0.49
CA ALA A 452 6.21 6.10 -0.44
C ALA A 452 7.15 5.74 0.74
N HIS A 453 6.63 5.07 1.76
CA HIS A 453 7.39 4.61 2.92
C HIS A 453 7.55 3.09 2.98
N ALA A 454 7.09 2.36 1.97
CA ALA A 454 7.06 0.90 1.92
C ALA A 454 6.48 0.27 3.19
N ILE A 455 5.39 0.84 3.69
CA ILE A 455 4.61 0.33 4.83
C ILE A 455 3.47 -0.53 4.27
N PRO A 456 3.48 -1.86 4.49
CA PRO A 456 2.38 -2.74 4.13
C PRO A 456 1.03 -2.22 4.63
N LEU A 457 0.05 -2.17 3.73
CA LEU A 457 -1.28 -1.63 4.02
C LEU A 457 -2.35 -2.57 3.48
N ALA A 458 -3.27 -2.99 4.35
CA ALA A 458 -4.51 -3.63 3.98
C ALA A 458 -5.69 -2.66 4.23
N VAL A 459 -6.63 -2.59 3.30
CA VAL A 459 -7.79 -1.69 3.38
C VAL A 459 -9.10 -2.48 3.30
N SER A 460 -10.24 -1.84 3.54
CA SER A 460 -11.56 -2.47 3.37
C SER A 460 -11.74 -3.76 4.19
N LEU A 461 -11.13 -3.87 5.38
CA LEU A 461 -11.33 -5.00 6.29
C LEU A 461 -12.68 -4.87 7.02
N HIS A 462 -13.78 -4.99 6.27
CA HIS A 462 -15.14 -4.74 6.76
C HIS A 462 -15.59 -5.69 7.89
N SER A 463 -14.95 -6.86 7.99
CA SER A 463 -15.21 -7.84 9.06
C SER A 463 -14.62 -7.45 10.42
N ALA A 464 -13.81 -6.38 10.49
CA ALA A 464 -13.20 -5.92 11.73
C ALA A 464 -14.03 -4.84 12.44
N LYS A 465 -14.18 -4.98 13.76
CA LYS A 465 -14.62 -3.92 14.68
C LYS A 465 -13.48 -3.57 15.62
N ILE A 466 -13.10 -2.30 15.64
CA ILE A 466 -11.94 -1.81 16.41
C ILE A 466 -12.43 -1.15 17.70
N PHE A 467 -11.86 -1.57 18.82
CA PHE A 467 -12.05 -1.00 20.14
C PHE A 467 -10.70 -0.55 20.72
N PRO A 468 -10.68 0.31 21.75
CA PRO A 468 -9.42 0.79 22.34
C PRO A 468 -8.46 -0.32 22.80
N GLU A 469 -8.98 -1.45 23.32
CA GLU A 469 -8.16 -2.53 23.88
C GLU A 469 -8.15 -3.83 23.04
N LYS A 470 -8.98 -3.91 22.00
CA LYS A 470 -9.14 -5.12 21.17
C LYS A 470 -9.63 -4.83 19.76
N VAL A 471 -9.44 -5.80 18.88
CA VAL A 471 -10.08 -5.86 17.57
C VAL A 471 -10.87 -7.17 17.49
N GLU A 472 -12.15 -7.07 17.13
CA GLU A 472 -12.97 -8.23 16.79
C GLU A 472 -12.91 -8.43 15.28
N LEU A 473 -12.45 -9.59 14.82
CA LEU A 473 -12.28 -9.92 13.41
C LEU A 473 -12.93 -11.28 13.13
N ALA A 474 -14.14 -11.25 12.55
CA ALA A 474 -15.01 -12.42 12.46
C ALA A 474 -15.19 -13.10 13.83
N GLU A 475 -14.90 -14.40 13.97
CA GLU A 475 -14.95 -15.10 15.26
C GLU A 475 -13.74 -14.83 16.19
N ASN A 476 -12.72 -14.09 15.75
CA ASN A 476 -11.48 -13.89 16.51
C ASN A 476 -11.55 -12.59 17.32
N VAL A 477 -11.08 -12.64 18.58
CA VAL A 477 -10.88 -11.45 19.42
C VAL A 477 -9.39 -11.27 19.66
N LEU A 478 -8.81 -10.25 19.03
CA LEU A 478 -7.38 -9.95 19.08
C LEU A 478 -7.15 -8.82 20.08
N LYS A 479 -6.32 -9.04 21.10
CA LYS A 479 -6.00 -8.01 22.09
C LYS A 479 -4.89 -7.08 21.59
N VAL A 480 -4.94 -5.81 22.02
CA VAL A 480 -3.84 -4.88 21.80
C VAL A 480 -2.54 -5.44 22.37
N GLY A 481 -1.50 -5.43 21.55
CA GLY A 481 -0.20 -6.01 21.85
C GLY A 481 -0.05 -7.48 21.45
N GLU A 482 -1.04 -8.14 20.84
CA GLU A 482 -0.81 -9.45 20.21
C GLU A 482 0.10 -9.35 18.97
N TRP A 483 0.83 -10.42 18.65
CA TRP A 483 1.67 -10.48 17.45
C TRP A 483 0.86 -10.96 16.26
N LEU A 484 0.94 -10.21 15.17
CA LEU A 484 0.26 -10.51 13.91
C LEU A 484 1.21 -10.41 12.74
N VAL A 485 0.82 -11.05 11.64
CA VAL A 485 1.42 -10.84 10.32
C VAL A 485 0.38 -10.17 9.43
N ILE A 486 0.81 -9.17 8.67
CA ILE A 486 0.04 -8.59 7.57
C ILE A 486 0.76 -8.88 6.26
N ASP A 487 0.03 -9.26 5.21
CA ASP A 487 0.44 -9.20 3.81
C ASP A 487 -0.43 -8.15 3.11
N GLY A 488 0.11 -6.95 2.93
CA GLY A 488 -0.63 -5.83 2.34
C GLY A 488 -0.88 -5.99 0.84
N GLY A 489 -0.11 -6.84 0.14
CA GLY A 489 -0.29 -7.13 -1.28
C GLY A 489 -1.46 -8.07 -1.55
N LYS A 490 -1.84 -8.87 -0.56
CA LYS A 490 -3.03 -9.74 -0.60
C LYS A 490 -4.18 -9.25 0.28
N GLY A 491 -3.91 -8.26 1.14
CA GLY A 491 -4.85 -7.77 2.14
C GLY A 491 -5.11 -8.80 3.26
N GLU A 492 -4.18 -9.71 3.52
CA GLU A 492 -4.37 -10.85 4.43
C GLU A 492 -3.73 -10.59 5.80
N ILE A 493 -4.43 -10.99 6.87
CA ILE A 493 -3.98 -10.85 8.26
C ILE A 493 -3.91 -12.23 8.89
N PHE A 494 -2.78 -12.55 9.52
CA PHE A 494 -2.53 -13.84 10.14
C PHE A 494 -2.14 -13.72 11.61
N SER A 495 -2.46 -14.75 12.40
CA SER A 495 -1.87 -14.89 13.72
C SER A 495 -0.46 -15.45 13.62
N VAL A 496 0.40 -15.03 14.55
CA VAL A 496 1.72 -15.62 14.71
C VAL A 496 2.09 -15.66 16.19
N ASN A 497 2.64 -16.77 16.64
CA ASN A 497 3.10 -16.86 18.02
C ASN A 497 4.44 -16.13 18.20
N LYS A 498 4.77 -15.74 19.43
CA LYS A 498 5.99 -14.97 19.74
C LYS A 498 7.29 -15.70 19.34
N ARG A 499 7.28 -17.04 19.27
CA ARG A 499 8.46 -17.86 18.95
C ARG A 499 8.70 -17.98 17.44
N GLU A 500 7.63 -17.99 16.65
CA GLU A 500 7.66 -18.11 15.18
C GLU A 500 7.79 -16.77 14.46
N LYS A 501 7.58 -15.66 15.17
CA LYS A 501 7.53 -14.31 14.59
C LYS A 501 8.76 -13.93 13.74
N GLU A 502 9.95 -14.42 14.10
CA GLU A 502 11.19 -14.12 13.35
C GLU A 502 11.35 -15.02 12.10
N ARG A 503 10.64 -16.16 12.05
CA ARG A 503 10.64 -17.09 10.91
C ARG A 503 9.49 -16.85 9.94
N ALA A 504 8.46 -16.12 10.36
CA ALA A 504 7.23 -15.90 9.61
C ALA A 504 7.44 -15.18 8.26
N LEU A 505 8.56 -14.47 8.12
CA LEU A 505 8.88 -13.68 6.93
C LEU A 505 10.23 -14.08 6.35
N VAL A 506 10.32 -14.05 5.02
CA VAL A 506 11.60 -14.12 4.29
C VAL A 506 11.80 -12.83 3.51
N LYS A 507 13.06 -12.45 3.30
CA LYS A 507 13.39 -11.30 2.47
C LYS A 507 12.90 -11.57 1.04
N ASP A 508 12.31 -10.55 0.42
CA ASP A 508 11.89 -10.64 -0.96
C ASP A 508 13.08 -10.31 -1.88
N GLU A 509 13.77 -11.35 -2.34
CA GLU A 509 14.98 -11.23 -3.17
C GLU A 509 14.67 -10.85 -4.63
N GLU A 510 13.40 -10.92 -5.07
CA GLU A 510 13.01 -10.52 -6.43
C GLU A 510 13.36 -9.06 -6.71
N VAL A 511 13.35 -8.18 -5.68
CA VAL A 511 13.67 -6.76 -5.83
C VAL A 511 15.14 -6.58 -6.21
N ALA A 512 16.04 -7.37 -5.61
CA ALA A 512 17.47 -7.30 -5.87
C ALA A 512 17.80 -7.80 -7.29
N ALA A 513 17.10 -8.83 -7.77
CA ALA A 513 17.26 -9.35 -9.13
C ALA A 513 16.69 -8.41 -10.20
N LEU A 514 15.47 -7.88 -10.01
CA LEU A 514 14.85 -6.95 -10.97
C LEU A 514 15.60 -5.62 -11.08
N ALA A 515 16.14 -5.13 -9.97
CA ALA A 515 16.93 -3.90 -9.97
C ALA A 515 18.24 -4.04 -10.77
N GLN A 516 18.73 -5.26 -11.02
CA GLN A 516 19.87 -5.53 -11.89
C GLN A 516 19.49 -5.65 -13.38
N GLY A 517 18.22 -5.40 -13.74
CA GLY A 517 17.75 -5.51 -15.12
C GLY A 517 17.45 -6.94 -15.56
N ILE A 518 17.54 -7.91 -14.65
CA ILE A 518 17.29 -9.31 -14.95
C ILE A 518 15.79 -9.57 -14.85
N ASN A 519 15.19 -10.01 -15.95
CA ASN A 519 13.79 -10.45 -15.96
C ASN A 519 13.69 -11.81 -15.27
N TYR A 520 13.71 -11.79 -13.93
CA TYR A 520 13.70 -12.99 -13.09
C TYR A 520 12.53 -13.92 -13.42
N VAL A 521 11.38 -13.38 -13.80
CA VAL A 521 10.19 -14.15 -14.21
C VAL A 521 10.43 -14.87 -15.54
N GLU A 522 11.04 -14.20 -16.52
CA GLU A 522 11.41 -14.82 -17.80
C GLU A 522 12.52 -15.85 -17.62
N LEU A 523 13.48 -15.59 -16.72
CA LEU A 523 14.49 -16.56 -16.38
C LEU A 523 13.88 -17.79 -15.71
N LEU A 524 12.99 -17.62 -14.72
CA LEU A 524 12.25 -18.73 -14.11
C LEU A 524 11.38 -19.49 -15.12
N ARG A 525 10.74 -18.79 -16.07
CA ARG A 525 9.99 -19.43 -17.18
C ARG A 525 10.93 -20.22 -18.09
N SER A 526 12.10 -19.69 -18.41
CA SER A 526 13.11 -20.37 -19.21
C SER A 526 13.63 -21.62 -18.48
N VAL A 527 13.89 -21.52 -17.18
CA VAL A 527 14.30 -22.65 -16.32
C VAL A 527 13.19 -23.69 -16.31
N ARG A 528 11.93 -23.30 -16.05
CA ARG A 528 10.78 -24.21 -16.12
C ARG A 528 10.67 -24.88 -17.48
N SER A 529 10.70 -24.12 -18.58
CA SER A 529 10.62 -24.67 -19.93
C SER A 529 11.75 -25.66 -20.25
N ARG A 530 12.95 -25.43 -19.72
CA ARG A 530 14.14 -26.24 -19.99
C ARG A 530 14.21 -27.50 -19.13
N TYR A 531 13.78 -27.42 -17.87
CA TYR A 531 14.00 -28.49 -16.88
C TYR A 531 12.72 -29.11 -16.30
N GLN A 532 11.51 -28.70 -16.72
CA GLN A 532 10.25 -29.29 -16.22
C GLN A 532 10.12 -30.81 -16.42
N ASN A 533 10.83 -31.35 -17.42
CA ASN A 533 10.81 -32.77 -17.77
C ASN A 533 11.91 -33.57 -17.05
N TYR A 534 12.77 -32.92 -16.28
CA TYR A 534 13.80 -33.60 -15.49
C TYR A 534 13.13 -34.32 -14.32
N ASP A 535 13.72 -35.44 -13.92
CA ASP A 535 13.28 -36.13 -12.72
C ASP A 535 13.77 -35.41 -11.45
N TYR A 536 13.28 -35.86 -10.30
CA TYR A 536 13.61 -35.22 -9.02
C TYR A 536 15.11 -35.29 -8.69
N ASP A 537 15.77 -36.41 -8.93
CA ASP A 537 17.16 -36.63 -8.53
C ASP A 537 18.12 -35.79 -9.40
N ASP A 538 17.79 -35.65 -10.69
CA ASP A 538 18.49 -34.79 -11.63
C ASP A 538 18.36 -33.30 -11.25
N LEU A 539 17.16 -32.87 -10.85
CA LEU A 539 16.91 -31.48 -10.41
C LEU A 539 17.70 -31.11 -9.16
N VAL A 540 17.74 -32.00 -8.17
CA VAL A 540 18.51 -31.82 -6.93
C VAL A 540 20.02 -31.81 -7.21
N SER A 541 20.51 -32.73 -8.04
CA SER A 541 21.93 -32.79 -8.40
C SER A 541 22.37 -31.51 -9.13
N LEU A 542 21.61 -31.08 -10.14
CA LEU A 542 21.90 -29.88 -10.91
C LEU A 542 21.82 -28.61 -10.04
N HIS A 543 20.89 -28.56 -9.08
CA HIS A 543 20.86 -27.48 -8.09
C HIS A 543 22.18 -27.39 -7.32
N GLY A 544 22.64 -28.52 -6.76
CA GLY A 544 23.90 -28.59 -6.02
C GLY A 544 25.13 -28.19 -6.85
N GLU A 545 25.19 -28.63 -8.10
CA GLU A 545 26.24 -28.22 -9.05
C GLU A 545 26.27 -26.71 -9.25
N LYS A 546 25.10 -26.07 -9.44
CA LYS A 546 25.02 -24.63 -9.66
C LYS A 546 25.33 -23.81 -8.42
N VAL A 547 24.96 -24.29 -7.24
CA VAL A 547 25.37 -23.68 -5.96
C VAL A 547 26.89 -23.73 -5.80
N LYS A 548 27.52 -24.87 -6.11
CA LYS A 548 28.98 -25.01 -6.07
C LYS A 548 29.67 -24.11 -7.09
N GLU A 549 29.15 -24.05 -8.32
CA GLU A 549 29.63 -23.16 -9.37
C GLU A 549 29.58 -21.69 -8.92
N LEU A 550 28.45 -21.26 -8.36
CA LEU A 550 28.27 -19.89 -7.87
C LEU A 550 29.28 -19.55 -6.77
N ASN A 551 29.47 -20.47 -5.80
CA ASN A 551 30.39 -20.27 -4.70
C ASN A 551 31.86 -20.20 -5.15
N GLN A 552 32.24 -20.99 -6.14
CA GLN A 552 33.61 -21.00 -6.69
C GLN A 552 33.90 -19.73 -7.50
N LYS A 553 32.97 -19.31 -8.34
CA LYS A 553 33.15 -18.16 -9.24
C LYS A 553 32.84 -16.82 -8.59
N ARG A 554 32.37 -16.82 -7.34
CA ARG A 554 31.87 -15.60 -6.66
C ARG A 554 32.97 -14.55 -6.55
N GLY A 555 32.80 -13.43 -7.25
CA GLY A 555 33.78 -12.32 -7.29
C GLY A 555 34.68 -12.32 -8.53
N GLU A 556 34.66 -13.38 -9.33
CA GLU A 556 35.36 -13.48 -10.62
C GLU A 556 34.42 -13.20 -11.82
N ILE A 557 33.13 -13.48 -11.64
CA ILE A 557 32.08 -13.24 -12.64
C ILE A 557 31.37 -11.90 -12.43
N SER A 558 30.75 -11.38 -13.50
CA SER A 558 29.95 -10.16 -13.44
C SER A 558 28.76 -10.30 -12.49
N LYS A 559 28.19 -9.16 -12.05
CA LYS A 559 27.02 -9.20 -11.17
C LYS A 559 25.80 -9.78 -11.89
N GLU A 560 25.73 -9.56 -13.19
CA GLU A 560 24.72 -10.10 -14.09
C GLU A 560 24.78 -11.63 -14.12
N GLU A 561 25.96 -12.21 -14.32
CA GLU A 561 26.16 -13.66 -14.31
C GLU A 561 25.87 -14.29 -12.94
N VAL A 562 26.22 -13.62 -11.83
CA VAL A 562 25.85 -14.05 -10.47
C VAL A 562 24.35 -14.23 -10.36
N ALA A 563 23.58 -13.22 -10.78
CA ALA A 563 22.14 -13.22 -10.62
C ALA A 563 21.42 -14.17 -11.61
N GLU A 564 22.00 -14.44 -12.79
CA GLU A 564 21.52 -15.51 -13.68
C GLU A 564 21.67 -16.89 -13.04
N ILE A 565 22.82 -17.16 -12.42
CA ILE A 565 23.07 -18.43 -11.73
C ILE A 565 22.16 -18.55 -10.49
N GLU A 566 22.00 -17.49 -9.69
CA GLU A 566 21.08 -17.48 -8.53
C GLU A 566 19.63 -17.77 -8.93
N ALA A 567 19.17 -17.18 -10.04
CA ALA A 567 17.85 -17.40 -10.58
C ALA A 567 17.65 -18.84 -11.12
N LEU A 568 18.68 -19.40 -11.76
CA LEU A 568 18.69 -20.81 -12.17
C LEU A 568 18.59 -21.74 -10.94
N ILE A 569 19.39 -21.50 -9.90
CA ILE A 569 19.35 -22.27 -8.65
C ILE A 569 17.95 -22.24 -8.05
N HIS A 570 17.34 -21.06 -7.90
CA HIS A 570 15.99 -20.92 -7.36
C HIS A 570 14.95 -21.63 -8.23
N GLY A 571 15.01 -21.49 -9.57
CA GLY A 571 14.07 -22.17 -10.46
C GLY A 571 14.17 -23.70 -10.38
N LEU A 572 15.39 -24.25 -10.27
CA LEU A 572 15.61 -25.68 -10.03
C LEU A 572 15.04 -26.11 -8.67
N HIS A 573 15.23 -25.29 -7.64
CA HIS A 573 14.69 -25.55 -6.31
C HIS A 573 13.15 -25.66 -6.31
N LEU A 574 12.46 -24.75 -7.02
CA LEU A 574 10.99 -24.78 -7.14
C LEU A 574 10.50 -26.03 -7.88
N LEU A 575 11.19 -26.44 -8.94
CA LEU A 575 10.87 -27.67 -9.68
C LEU A 575 11.11 -28.93 -8.84
N ALA A 576 12.20 -28.96 -8.07
CA ALA A 576 12.49 -30.06 -7.13
C ALA A 576 11.40 -30.16 -6.06
N TYR A 577 10.86 -29.03 -5.58
CA TYR A 577 9.69 -29.00 -4.69
C TYR A 577 8.42 -29.54 -5.37
N GLU A 578 8.14 -29.16 -6.61
CA GLU A 578 6.98 -29.64 -7.37
C GLU A 578 7.04 -31.16 -7.57
N LYS A 579 8.18 -31.69 -8.02
CA LYS A 579 8.42 -33.13 -8.22
C LYS A 579 8.54 -33.91 -6.91
N GLY A 580 9.16 -33.32 -5.90
CA GLY A 580 9.25 -33.90 -4.57
C GLY A 580 7.86 -34.10 -3.96
N LYS A 581 6.93 -33.16 -4.17
CA LYS A 581 5.54 -33.31 -3.74
C LYS A 581 4.86 -34.53 -4.35
N GLU A 582 5.07 -34.76 -5.66
CA GLU A 582 4.55 -35.94 -6.36
C GLU A 582 5.18 -37.24 -5.82
N ARG A 583 6.49 -37.22 -5.51
CA ARG A 583 7.25 -38.40 -5.10
C ARG A 583 7.07 -38.79 -3.63
N TYR A 584 6.97 -37.83 -2.71
CA TYR A 584 7.06 -38.04 -1.27
C TYR A 584 5.80 -37.66 -0.48
N GLY A 585 4.73 -37.20 -1.14
CA GLY A 585 3.44 -36.94 -0.49
C GLY A 585 3.48 -35.80 0.54
N GLU A 586 2.74 -35.93 1.64
CA GLU A 586 2.53 -34.83 2.62
C GLU A 586 3.83 -34.33 3.29
N ASN A 587 4.90 -35.13 3.31
CA ASN A 587 6.16 -34.82 4.00
C ASN A 587 7.31 -34.43 3.06
N PHE A 588 7.00 -34.14 1.79
CA PHE A 588 8.03 -33.91 0.78
C PHE A 588 9.01 -32.79 1.11
N ARG A 589 8.57 -31.71 1.75
CA ARG A 589 9.35 -30.48 1.94
C ARG A 589 10.64 -30.72 2.73
N LEU A 590 10.54 -31.45 3.84
CA LEU A 590 11.69 -31.81 4.68
C LEU A 590 12.69 -32.68 3.91
N LYS A 591 12.17 -33.59 3.06
CA LYS A 591 12.99 -34.46 2.24
C LYS A 591 13.72 -33.67 1.14
N VAL A 592 13.01 -32.77 0.45
CA VAL A 592 13.63 -31.90 -0.57
C VAL A 592 14.68 -30.97 0.04
N ASP A 593 14.39 -30.35 1.18
CA ASP A 593 15.36 -29.48 1.86
C ASP A 593 16.63 -30.23 2.30
N LEU A 594 16.48 -31.47 2.77
CA LEU A 594 17.61 -32.32 3.12
C LEU A 594 18.44 -32.68 1.88
N ASP A 595 17.79 -33.19 0.84
CA ASP A 595 18.46 -33.65 -0.38
C ASP A 595 19.19 -32.49 -1.08
N VAL A 596 18.56 -31.31 -1.11
CA VAL A 596 19.18 -30.08 -1.61
C VAL A 596 20.37 -29.64 -0.76
N ALA A 597 20.24 -29.64 0.57
CA ALA A 597 21.35 -29.25 1.45
C ALA A 597 22.56 -30.19 1.34
N VAL A 598 22.31 -31.48 1.12
CA VAL A 598 23.35 -32.48 0.84
C VAL A 598 23.99 -32.20 -0.52
N ALA A 599 23.21 -31.99 -1.57
CA ALA A 599 23.72 -31.69 -2.91
C ALA A 599 24.58 -30.40 -2.94
N ASP A 600 24.14 -29.38 -2.21
CA ASP A 600 24.82 -28.09 -2.04
C ASP A 600 26.10 -28.17 -1.19
N GLY A 601 26.26 -29.24 -0.39
CA GLY A 601 27.34 -29.37 0.59
C GLY A 601 27.21 -28.41 1.79
N ASN A 602 26.01 -27.88 2.05
CA ASN A 602 25.77 -26.90 3.11
C ASN A 602 24.75 -27.41 4.14
N LEU A 603 25.20 -28.34 4.98
CA LEU A 603 24.42 -28.94 6.06
C LEU A 603 24.07 -27.96 7.19
N ASN A 604 24.56 -26.72 7.18
CA ASN A 604 24.04 -25.71 8.12
C ASN A 604 22.61 -25.27 7.76
N ARG A 605 22.18 -25.47 6.50
CA ARG A 605 20.80 -25.17 6.04
C ARG A 605 19.75 -26.06 6.71
N ILE A 606 20.13 -27.24 7.17
CA ILE A 606 19.23 -28.21 7.83
C ILE A 606 19.19 -28.04 9.36
N GLN A 607 19.99 -27.12 9.94
CA GLN A 607 19.96 -26.85 11.38
C GLN A 607 18.60 -26.26 11.80
N GLY A 608 17.79 -27.06 12.49
CA GLY A 608 16.46 -26.69 12.99
C GLY A 608 15.28 -27.14 12.13
N LEU A 609 15.51 -27.98 11.11
CA LEU A 609 14.45 -28.71 10.38
C LEU A 609 13.91 -29.92 11.16
N GLU A 610 14.62 -30.36 12.20
CA GLU A 610 14.19 -31.41 13.12
C GLU A 610 13.00 -30.92 13.99
N ASP A 611 11.87 -31.61 13.93
CA ASP A 611 10.71 -31.41 14.82
C ASP A 611 10.37 -32.73 15.54
N LYS A 612 9.33 -32.76 16.38
CA LYS A 612 8.96 -33.88 17.25
C LYS A 612 8.83 -35.25 16.57
N ASN A 613 8.67 -35.28 15.24
CA ASN A 613 8.39 -36.49 14.46
C ASN A 613 9.50 -36.89 13.47
N PHE A 614 10.54 -36.07 13.25
CA PHE A 614 11.54 -36.31 12.21
C PHE A 614 12.96 -35.95 12.65
N PHE A 615 13.90 -36.86 12.37
CA PHE A 615 15.31 -36.78 12.73
C PHE A 615 16.17 -36.99 11.48
N ILE A 616 17.37 -36.41 11.47
CA ILE A 616 18.32 -36.59 10.38
C ILE A 616 19.39 -37.57 10.86
N GLN A 617 19.45 -38.77 10.28
CA GLN A 617 20.53 -39.72 10.54
C GLN A 617 21.62 -39.54 9.50
N LYS A 618 22.87 -39.56 9.97
CA LYS A 618 24.04 -39.66 9.10
C LYS A 618 24.33 -41.14 8.87
N GLU A 619 24.22 -41.58 7.64
CA GLU A 619 24.66 -42.90 7.17
C GLU A 619 26.15 -42.84 6.76
N ASP A 620 26.73 -44.01 6.51
CA ASP A 620 28.10 -44.12 5.99
C ASP A 620 28.24 -43.43 4.62
N ASN A 621 29.43 -42.84 4.35
CA ASN A 621 29.76 -42.09 3.14
C ASN A 621 28.94 -40.81 2.89
N GLU A 622 28.73 -39.98 3.92
CA GLU A 622 28.03 -38.67 3.81
C GLU A 622 26.59 -38.75 3.26
N ARG A 623 25.96 -39.92 3.35
CA ARG A 623 24.53 -40.07 3.10
C ARG A 623 23.76 -39.62 4.33
N TYR A 624 22.65 -38.92 4.10
CA TYR A 624 21.77 -38.46 5.17
C TYR A 624 20.35 -38.94 4.86
N SER A 625 19.72 -39.59 5.84
CA SER A 625 18.34 -40.05 5.75
C SER A 625 17.44 -39.37 6.77
N LEU A 626 16.18 -39.19 6.41
CA LEU A 626 15.16 -38.63 7.28
C LEU A 626 14.46 -39.81 7.97
N ILE A 627 14.50 -39.85 9.29
CA ILE A 627 13.94 -40.96 10.08
C ILE A 627 12.80 -40.43 10.92
N THR A 628 11.70 -41.15 10.91
CA THR A 628 10.54 -40.83 11.74
C THR A 628 10.77 -41.23 13.19
N ALA A 629 10.09 -40.54 14.12
CA ALA A 629 10.07 -40.96 15.52
C ALA A 629 9.57 -42.42 15.70
N THR A 630 8.74 -42.91 14.77
CA THR A 630 8.19 -44.27 14.76
C THR A 630 9.23 -45.31 14.32
N GLU A 631 10.05 -45.01 13.32
CA GLU A 631 11.17 -45.88 12.89
C GLU A 631 12.24 -45.98 13.96
N ILE A 632 12.57 -44.85 14.62
CA ILE A 632 13.44 -44.85 15.81
C ILE A 632 12.83 -45.73 16.91
N TYR A 633 11.50 -45.69 17.10
CA TYR A 633 10.82 -46.50 18.11
C TYR A 633 10.83 -47.99 17.77
N TYR A 634 10.64 -48.36 16.50
CA TYR A 634 10.68 -49.75 16.03
C TYR A 634 12.07 -50.37 16.18
N ASP A 635 13.11 -49.61 15.83
CA ASP A 635 14.48 -50.02 16.11
C ASP A 635 14.73 -50.10 17.62
N PHE A 636 14.22 -49.17 18.43
CA PHE A 636 14.35 -49.26 19.89
C PHE A 636 13.64 -50.47 20.51
N ASP A 637 12.47 -50.86 20.00
CA ASP A 637 11.66 -51.97 20.52
C ASP A 637 12.35 -53.32 20.29
N GLN A 638 13.01 -53.50 19.14
CA GLN A 638 13.85 -54.68 18.91
C GLN A 638 15.01 -54.79 19.91
N TYR A 639 15.58 -53.67 20.35
CA TYR A 639 16.72 -53.65 21.26
C TYR A 639 16.31 -53.84 22.73
N LEU A 640 15.14 -53.34 23.14
CA LEU A 640 14.63 -53.51 24.51
C LEU A 640 14.31 -54.98 24.86
N THR A 641 14.15 -55.85 23.86
CA THR A 641 14.04 -57.31 24.09
C THR A 641 15.33 -57.96 24.61
N GLY A 642 16.48 -57.26 24.53
CA GLY A 642 17.80 -57.76 24.97
C GLY A 642 18.17 -57.49 26.42
N GLY A 643 17.34 -56.79 27.20
CA GLY A 643 17.57 -56.57 28.63
C GLY A 643 18.82 -55.72 28.94
N PHE A 644 18.74 -54.40 28.76
CA PHE A 644 19.81 -53.49 29.21
C PHE A 644 19.68 -53.19 30.72
N SER A 645 20.78 -53.32 31.46
CA SER A 645 20.82 -53.13 32.92
C SER A 645 20.89 -51.67 33.38
N ASP A 646 21.31 -50.75 32.49
CA ASP A 646 21.45 -49.33 32.79
C ASP A 646 21.42 -48.45 31.52
N THR A 647 21.25 -47.14 31.75
CA THR A 647 21.15 -46.10 30.72
C THR A 647 22.45 -45.83 29.97
N GLY A 648 23.61 -46.12 30.56
CA GLY A 648 24.91 -45.93 29.92
C GLY A 648 25.11 -46.92 28.76
N SER A 649 24.75 -48.17 29.00
CA SER A 649 24.80 -49.27 28.03
C SER A 649 23.91 -49.02 26.80
N LEU A 650 22.73 -48.43 27.01
CA LEU A 650 21.78 -48.08 25.95
C LEU A 650 22.31 -46.94 25.06
N VAL A 651 22.84 -45.87 25.68
CA VAL A 651 23.43 -44.72 24.97
C VAL A 651 24.66 -45.14 24.15
N GLU A 652 25.46 -46.06 24.67
CA GLU A 652 26.66 -46.57 23.98
C GLU A 652 26.30 -47.47 22.79
N ALA A 653 25.24 -48.28 22.91
CA ALA A 653 24.71 -49.08 21.80
C ALA A 653 24.14 -48.21 20.66
N GLY A 654 23.37 -47.15 20.99
CA GLY A 654 22.88 -46.20 19.99
C GLY A 654 24.00 -45.45 19.27
N LYS A 655 25.04 -45.03 20.00
CA LYS A 655 26.21 -44.39 19.39
C LYS A 655 26.93 -45.29 18.38
N LYS A 656 27.01 -46.60 18.63
CA LYS A 656 27.59 -47.58 17.68
C LYS A 656 26.80 -47.73 16.38
N GLN A 657 25.52 -47.35 16.39
CA GLN A 657 24.60 -47.39 15.23
C GLN A 657 24.31 -45.98 14.65
N GLY A 658 25.06 -44.95 15.09
CA GLY A 658 24.89 -43.57 14.60
C GLY A 658 23.66 -42.82 15.13
N LEU A 659 23.01 -43.31 16.19
CA LEU A 659 21.84 -42.67 16.83
C LEU A 659 22.25 -41.84 18.07
N ASP A 660 21.87 -40.56 18.11
CA ASP A 660 22.09 -39.69 19.29
C ASP A 660 20.93 -39.78 20.29
N ILE A 661 21.01 -40.82 21.13
CA ILE A 661 20.02 -41.13 22.16
C ILE A 661 19.89 -40.01 23.21
N ASN A 662 20.95 -39.24 23.48
CA ASN A 662 20.88 -38.14 24.44
C ASN A 662 20.01 -36.98 23.93
N GLN A 663 19.98 -36.78 22.62
CA GLN A 663 19.14 -35.79 21.97
C GLN A 663 17.65 -36.17 22.04
N PHE A 664 17.34 -37.47 21.94
CA PHE A 664 15.98 -38.01 22.07
C PHE A 664 15.40 -37.77 23.48
N PHE A 665 16.16 -38.07 24.53
CA PHE A 665 15.69 -37.90 25.92
C PHE A 665 15.62 -36.42 26.36
N SER A 666 16.60 -35.61 25.98
CA SER A 666 16.65 -34.19 26.36
C SER A 666 15.49 -33.36 25.79
N ARG A 667 15.03 -33.67 24.56
CA ARG A 667 13.95 -32.92 23.91
C ARG A 667 12.54 -33.29 24.38
N ARG A 668 12.33 -34.49 24.94
CA ARG A 668 11.05 -34.90 25.58
C ARG A 668 10.96 -34.61 27.08
N LYS A 669 11.98 -33.97 27.68
CA LYS A 669 12.10 -33.73 29.13
C LYS A 669 12.02 -35.00 29.99
N LEU A 670 12.48 -36.13 29.47
CA LEU A 670 12.60 -37.35 30.27
C LEU A 670 13.95 -37.29 30.99
N THR A 671 13.91 -37.08 32.30
CA THR A 671 15.10 -37.17 33.16
C THR A 671 14.94 -38.41 34.02
N ILE A 672 15.82 -39.39 33.82
CA ILE A 672 15.86 -40.64 34.57
C ILE A 672 16.98 -40.51 35.60
N HIS A 673 16.63 -40.41 36.88
CA HIS A 673 17.57 -40.60 37.97
C HIS A 673 17.57 -42.08 38.37
N THR A 674 18.68 -42.55 38.93
CA THR A 674 18.94 -43.97 39.25
C THR A 674 17.90 -44.61 40.18
N GLN A 675 16.98 -43.85 40.78
CA GLN A 675 15.88 -44.34 41.60
C GLN A 675 14.49 -43.73 41.30
N GLU A 676 14.38 -42.73 40.40
CA GLU A 676 13.12 -42.03 40.11
C GLU A 676 13.06 -41.52 38.64
N VAL A 677 11.87 -41.55 38.04
CA VAL A 677 11.64 -41.00 36.69
C VAL A 677 10.71 -39.80 36.78
N PHE A 678 11.14 -38.68 36.17
CA PHE A 678 10.35 -37.45 36.06
C PHE A 678 9.70 -37.36 34.67
N CYS A 679 8.36 -37.26 34.63
CA CYS A 679 7.58 -37.05 33.41
C CYS A 679 6.48 -36.01 33.64
N TYR A 680 6.41 -34.96 32.82
CA TYR A 680 5.43 -33.87 32.90
C TYR A 680 5.20 -33.25 34.30
N GLY A 681 6.22 -33.24 35.16
CA GLY A 681 6.13 -32.66 36.51
C GLY A 681 5.59 -33.61 37.59
N ILE A 682 5.47 -34.90 37.29
CA ILE A 682 5.08 -35.95 38.25
C ILE A 682 6.25 -36.92 38.43
N THR A 683 6.54 -37.28 39.68
CA THR A 683 7.61 -38.21 40.09
C THR A 683 7.04 -39.59 40.38
N PHE A 684 7.61 -40.63 39.78
CA PHE A 684 7.19 -42.02 40.02
C PHE A 684 8.31 -42.85 40.66
N PRO A 685 8.01 -43.64 41.72
CA PRO A 685 8.91 -44.68 42.23
C PRO A 685 9.09 -45.82 41.21
N ARG A 686 10.29 -46.38 41.08
CA ARG A 686 10.65 -47.42 40.09
C ARG A 686 9.68 -48.62 40.01
N LYS A 687 9.09 -49.05 41.12
CA LYS A 687 8.11 -50.17 41.16
C LYS A 687 6.74 -49.82 40.56
N GLN A 688 6.38 -48.54 40.46
CA GLN A 688 5.16 -48.11 39.79
C GLN A 688 5.39 -47.88 38.30
N LEU A 689 6.64 -47.84 37.85
CA LEU A 689 7.00 -47.63 36.45
C LEU A 689 6.59 -48.81 35.57
N GLU A 690 6.71 -50.04 36.07
CA GLU A 690 6.25 -51.24 35.35
C GLU A 690 4.74 -51.17 35.08
N ALA A 691 3.95 -50.79 36.07
CA ALA A 691 2.49 -50.62 35.92
C ALA A 691 2.12 -49.45 35.00
N VAL A 692 2.88 -48.35 35.02
CA VAL A 692 2.66 -47.20 34.12
C VAL A 692 3.08 -47.53 32.69
N VAL A 693 4.17 -48.25 32.50
CA VAL A 693 4.62 -48.72 31.18
C VAL A 693 3.64 -49.76 30.63
N GLU A 694 3.16 -50.70 31.44
CA GLU A 694 2.10 -51.64 31.06
C GLU A 694 0.78 -50.92 30.72
N PHE A 695 0.42 -49.90 31.49
CA PHE A 695 -0.77 -49.09 31.25
C PHE A 695 -0.65 -48.29 29.95
N LEU A 696 0.50 -47.65 29.70
CA LEU A 696 0.75 -46.89 28.47
C LEU A 696 0.81 -47.82 27.24
N ILE A 697 1.42 -49.00 27.37
CA ILE A 697 1.42 -50.03 26.32
C ILE A 697 -0.02 -50.45 26.01
N LYS A 698 -0.84 -50.77 27.04
CA LYS A 698 -2.26 -51.14 26.85
C LYS A 698 -3.14 -49.99 26.34
N PHE A 699 -2.82 -48.76 26.71
CA PHE A 699 -3.55 -47.56 26.28
C PHE A 699 -3.29 -47.23 24.81
N PHE A 700 -2.04 -47.36 24.34
CA PHE A 700 -1.67 -47.08 22.95
C PHE A 700 -1.85 -48.27 22.00
N GLN A 701 -1.93 -49.50 22.51
CA GLN A 701 -2.25 -50.68 21.68
C GLN A 701 -3.73 -50.77 21.28
N ASN A 702 -4.63 -50.02 21.91
CA ASN A 702 -6.07 -50.05 21.61
C ASN A 702 -6.59 -48.87 20.76
N GLY A 703 -5.70 -48.05 20.19
CA GLY A 703 -6.04 -46.91 19.34
C GLY A 703 -6.05 -45.59 20.07
#